data_AF-A0A3C1HUR2-F1
#
_entry.id   AF-A0A3C1HUR2-F1
#
_cell.length_a   1.000
_cell.length_b   1.000
_cell.length_c   1.000
_cell.angle_alpha   90.00
_cell.angle_beta   90.00
_cell.angle_gamma   90.00
#
_symmetry.space_group_name_H-M   'P 1'
#
loop_
_entity.id
_entity.type
_entity.pdbx_description
1 polymer ?
#
loop_
_entity_poly.entity_id
_entity_poly.type
_entity_poly.pdbx_seq_one_letter_code
_entity_poly.pdbx_strand_id
1 'polypeptide(L)'
;MSDSSNKKSRAFAPGTLEQTRKNIGAIDPIEALEMQKKLGGEILPERPTPINPDTLPKRNRVVVGGHIKASGLSSSDISAKSAALSSTTGQKKASPSVNNLVKSGKARKTDEDLPAITSHNLKLMNRLMQSEEYNLKPDFGFFNFIFGLSSKNRERVTREFGEYTIKQHVEHMQAFISTLKSFIQIAPATYKAKIAAETDLKFKFLRTVGKWTMRNIKMLALTLEDQAADLTVPMLIPFVKAVYHELITIYYIGEQQVPALIKEVYADISAYPAIDSSKVQTLAKQGITEWIYVYNQIIKGMYPLLMRMCSSEYVEFPRFFTAQIVQILDFLGLSKFDLLLPEKKKKVDEEAQREKEEEERRKQEEAAKPVAGKKDEIVEAGLKILEQLFPDAGFSNLDAHPDMFPYFQPLYKFNDGFNMLNPHNGLQVAIVLIKIIDDLFHGCRNINFNLKADEKLGYMDDSITDVMGDWGFYIDDTFEKNYAEYLRNFMNTLYTQSDYASTNYGKELINTMFWGQKLYFLPHLKFNAPTLSKPRSDNKFTPIYNRTEYIRKVFTVLARRIDENAQAKKPVLGIINTWERYNFEIPNIISKRLDVLLGAKRPDDTTAATNANLIKYTLCIVAVLDWWLNNTESPAYTADSKDFYRTSGNNGAPEFSVPERTDQNQLFADGVKKAIAERQQ
;
A
#
# COMPACT_ATOMS: atom_id res chain seq x y z
N MET A 1 -41.08 -29.11 -15.94
CA MET A 1 -41.01 -29.87 -14.67
C MET A 1 -39.55 -29.89 -14.27
N SER A 2 -39.04 -28.90 -13.53
CA SER A 2 -39.22 -28.57 -12.09
C SER A 2 -38.31 -29.38 -11.17
N ASP A 3 -37.37 -28.62 -10.59
CA ASP A 3 -36.79 -28.71 -9.24
C ASP A 3 -35.84 -29.88 -8.88
N SER A 4 -34.59 -29.50 -8.61
CA SER A 4 -34.10 -29.52 -7.23
C SER A 4 -32.93 -28.55 -7.04
N SER A 5 -33.23 -27.39 -6.46
CA SER A 5 -32.26 -26.48 -5.85
C SER A 5 -32.45 -26.48 -4.32
N ASN A 6 -31.37 -26.15 -3.61
CA ASN A 6 -31.31 -25.78 -2.19
C ASN A 6 -31.46 -26.88 -1.11
N LYS A 7 -30.30 -27.39 -0.66
CA LYS A 7 -30.12 -27.81 0.74
C LYS A 7 -30.28 -26.58 1.65
N LYS A 8 -31.41 -26.46 2.35
CA LYS A 8 -31.67 -25.40 3.33
C LYS A 8 -30.74 -25.53 4.54
N SER A 9 -30.17 -24.40 4.98
CA SER A 9 -29.43 -24.29 6.24
C SER A 9 -30.31 -24.65 7.43
N ARG A 10 -29.76 -25.40 8.39
CA ARG A 10 -30.40 -25.68 9.68
C ARG A 10 -30.48 -24.37 10.46
N ALA A 11 -31.70 -23.90 10.72
CA ALA A 11 -31.98 -22.68 11.48
C ALA A 11 -33.16 -22.95 12.41
N PHE A 12 -33.13 -22.38 13.63
CA PHE A 12 -34.20 -22.58 14.60
C PHE A 12 -35.49 -21.85 14.18
N ALA A 13 -36.64 -22.37 14.62
CA ALA A 13 -37.91 -21.69 14.41
C ALA A 13 -37.94 -20.36 15.21
N PRO A 14 -38.70 -19.35 14.76
CA PRO A 14 -38.77 -18.08 15.48
C PRO A 14 -39.26 -18.29 16.92
N GLY A 15 -38.53 -17.78 17.92
CA GLY A 15 -38.93 -17.79 19.33
C GLY A 15 -38.49 -19.02 20.15
N THR A 16 -37.72 -19.94 19.55
CA THR A 16 -37.27 -21.19 20.22
C THR A 16 -36.21 -20.93 21.30
N LEU A 17 -35.26 -20.04 21.03
CA LEU A 17 -34.19 -19.57 21.90
C LEU A 17 -34.76 -18.77 23.08
N GLU A 18 -35.80 -17.96 22.83
CA GLU A 18 -36.43 -17.18 23.89
C GLU A 18 -37.25 -18.06 24.83
N GLN A 19 -37.91 -19.10 24.31
CA GLN A 19 -38.60 -20.10 25.10
C GLN A 19 -37.61 -20.96 25.91
N THR A 20 -36.47 -21.31 25.30
CA THR A 20 -35.36 -22.00 25.98
C THR A 20 -34.80 -21.14 27.11
N ARG A 21 -34.60 -19.83 26.89
CA ARG A 21 -34.13 -18.87 27.90
C ARG A 21 -35.11 -18.71 29.06
N LYS A 22 -36.42 -18.74 28.80
CA LYS A 22 -37.44 -18.72 29.86
C LYS A 22 -37.47 -20.00 30.69
N ASN A 23 -37.20 -21.16 30.08
CA ASN A 23 -37.18 -22.44 30.77
C ASN A 23 -35.92 -22.66 31.63
N ILE A 24 -34.79 -22.09 31.22
CA ILE A 24 -33.51 -22.21 31.94
C ILE A 24 -33.43 -21.23 33.14
N GLY A 25 -34.17 -20.12 33.10
CA GLY A 25 -34.13 -19.10 34.16
C GLY A 25 -32.94 -18.14 34.04
N ALA A 26 -32.80 -17.24 35.01
CA ALA A 26 -31.67 -16.29 35.04
C ALA A 26 -30.39 -17.01 35.48
N ILE A 27 -29.43 -17.17 34.57
CA ILE A 27 -28.10 -17.71 34.86
C ILE A 27 -27.13 -16.54 35.09
N ASP A 28 -26.23 -16.72 36.06
CA ASP A 28 -25.15 -15.76 36.33
C ASP A 28 -24.17 -15.68 35.14
N PRO A 29 -23.68 -14.47 34.76
CA PRO A 29 -22.81 -14.30 33.59
C PRO A 29 -21.52 -15.15 33.64
N ILE A 30 -21.00 -15.44 34.84
CA ILE A 30 -19.77 -16.22 35.03
C ILE A 30 -20.07 -17.71 34.82
N GLU A 31 -21.20 -18.18 35.35
CA GLU A 31 -21.68 -19.56 35.17
C GLU A 31 -22.02 -19.87 33.70
N ALA A 32 -22.60 -18.90 32.98
CA ALA A 32 -22.88 -19.02 31.55
C ALA A 32 -21.60 -19.19 30.71
N LEU A 33 -20.52 -18.49 31.07
CA LEU A 33 -19.22 -18.57 30.42
C LEU A 33 -18.54 -19.93 30.67
N GLU A 34 -18.64 -20.47 31.88
CA GLU A 34 -18.13 -21.81 32.18
C GLU A 34 -18.91 -22.90 31.45
N MET A 35 -20.24 -22.78 31.37
CA MET A 35 -21.09 -23.72 30.63
C MET A 35 -20.81 -23.68 29.13
N GLN A 36 -20.62 -22.51 28.54
CA GLN A 36 -20.23 -22.37 27.13
C GLN A 36 -18.89 -23.07 26.85
N LYS A 37 -17.93 -22.93 27.76
CA LYS A 37 -16.60 -23.52 27.64
C LYS A 37 -16.60 -25.04 27.80
N LYS A 38 -17.50 -25.59 28.62
CA LYS A 38 -17.64 -27.04 28.86
C LYS A 38 -18.53 -27.75 27.83
N LEU A 39 -19.59 -27.10 27.33
CA LEU A 39 -20.60 -27.74 26.47
C LEU A 39 -20.33 -27.63 24.97
N GLY A 40 -19.49 -26.69 24.51
CA GLY A 40 -18.97 -26.59 23.15
C GLY A 40 -19.98 -26.81 22.01
N GLY A 41 -20.49 -25.73 21.39
CA GLY A 41 -21.37 -25.83 20.21
C GLY A 41 -21.63 -24.49 19.52
N GLU A 42 -21.96 -24.54 18.22
CA GLU A 42 -22.28 -23.37 17.39
C GLU A 42 -23.76 -22.98 17.56
N ILE A 43 -24.04 -21.71 17.88
CA ILE A 43 -25.41 -21.19 18.01
C ILE A 43 -25.94 -20.88 16.61
N LEU A 44 -26.87 -21.72 16.11
CA LEU A 44 -27.53 -21.49 14.83
C LEU A 44 -28.50 -20.29 14.89
N PRO A 45 -28.64 -19.52 13.80
CA PRO A 45 -29.54 -18.37 13.76
C PRO A 45 -31.03 -18.78 13.76
N GLU A 46 -31.88 -17.95 14.38
CA GLU A 46 -33.33 -18.08 14.29
C GLU A 46 -33.90 -17.45 13.02
N ARG A 47 -34.96 -18.06 12.48
CA ARG A 47 -35.73 -17.45 11.39
C ARG A 47 -36.51 -16.23 11.91
N PRO A 48 -36.59 -15.13 11.14
CA PRO A 48 -37.42 -13.98 11.52
C PRO A 48 -38.91 -14.35 11.53
N THR A 49 -39.68 -13.79 12.46
CA THR A 49 -41.14 -13.97 12.50
C THR A 49 -41.78 -13.36 11.25
N PRO A 50 -42.73 -14.04 10.58
CA PRO A 50 -43.46 -13.47 9.46
C PRO A 50 -44.36 -12.33 9.98
N ILE A 51 -44.09 -11.12 9.50
CA ILE A 51 -44.87 -9.92 9.86
C ILE A 51 -46.20 -9.98 9.09
N ASN A 52 -47.32 -9.98 9.81
CA ASN A 52 -48.65 -9.90 9.22
C ASN A 52 -48.94 -8.42 8.84
N PRO A 53 -49.12 -8.08 7.56
CA PRO A 53 -49.28 -6.70 7.12
C PRO A 53 -50.56 -6.02 7.63
N ASP A 54 -51.52 -6.79 8.16
CA ASP A 54 -52.80 -6.28 8.67
C ASP A 54 -52.74 -5.74 10.12
N THR A 55 -51.63 -5.94 10.84
CA THR A 55 -51.48 -5.47 12.24
C THR A 55 -50.73 -4.14 12.38
N LEU A 56 -50.43 -3.44 11.27
CA LEU A 56 -49.77 -2.13 11.32
C LEU A 56 -50.79 -0.99 11.50
N PRO A 57 -50.61 -0.07 12.48
CA PRO A 57 -51.57 1.00 12.73
C PRO A 57 -51.54 2.05 11.60
N LYS A 58 -52.69 2.27 10.96
CA LYS A 58 -52.90 3.34 9.96
C LYS A 58 -52.88 4.69 10.67
N ARG A 59 -51.81 5.48 10.48
CA ARG A 59 -51.66 6.80 11.11
C ARG A 59 -52.27 7.88 10.23
N ASN A 60 -53.44 8.38 10.63
CA ASN A 60 -54.08 9.58 10.09
C ASN A 60 -53.21 10.82 10.34
N ARG A 61 -53.05 11.65 9.31
CA ARG A 61 -52.51 13.01 9.42
C ARG A 61 -53.56 13.91 10.09
N VAL A 62 -53.19 14.55 11.19
CA VAL A 62 -53.88 15.73 11.71
C VAL A 62 -52.99 16.94 11.45
N VAL A 63 -53.55 17.92 10.74
CA VAL A 63 -52.98 19.25 10.49
C VAL A 63 -53.79 20.25 11.30
N VAL A 64 -53.15 20.95 12.23
CA VAL A 64 -53.47 22.29 12.76
C VAL A 64 -52.13 22.80 13.29
N GLY A 65 -51.53 23.94 12.92
CA GLY A 65 -51.96 25.14 12.23
C GLY A 65 -51.19 26.29 12.90
N GLY A 66 -50.22 26.89 12.21
CA GLY A 66 -49.38 27.97 12.76
C GLY A 66 -48.33 28.45 11.76
N HIS A 67 -48.72 29.40 10.91
CA HIS A 67 -47.93 30.13 9.91
C HIS A 67 -46.72 30.87 10.55
N ILE A 68 -45.62 31.18 9.85
CA ILE A 68 -45.49 32.27 8.84
C ILE A 68 -44.25 32.07 7.90
N LYS A 69 -44.54 32.08 6.59
CA LYS A 69 -43.93 32.70 5.35
C LYS A 69 -42.39 32.87 5.26
N ALA A 70 -41.74 32.58 4.13
CA ALA A 70 -41.87 33.12 2.75
C ALA A 70 -41.08 32.21 1.76
N SER A 71 -41.25 32.13 0.44
CA SER A 71 -42.02 32.77 -0.67
C SER A 71 -41.89 31.82 -1.90
N GLY A 72 -42.69 31.81 -2.96
CA GLY A 72 -43.91 32.49 -3.36
C GLY A 72 -44.36 31.96 -4.75
N LEU A 73 -45.54 31.36 -4.85
CA LEU A 73 -46.29 31.13 -6.10
C LEU A 73 -47.79 31.28 -5.80
N SER A 74 -48.53 31.92 -6.72
CA SER A 74 -49.92 32.33 -6.56
C SER A 74 -50.91 31.19 -6.78
N SER A 75 -52.04 31.23 -6.08
CA SER A 75 -53.16 30.28 -6.16
C SER A 75 -53.84 30.20 -7.53
N SER A 76 -53.58 31.16 -8.43
CA SER A 76 -54.00 31.10 -9.83
C SER A 76 -53.29 30.02 -10.65
N ASP A 77 -52.04 29.68 -10.31
CA ASP A 77 -51.21 28.72 -11.06
C ASP A 77 -51.57 27.25 -10.74
N ILE A 78 -52.21 27.03 -9.60
CA ILE A 78 -52.62 25.70 -9.11
C ILE A 78 -53.91 25.25 -9.80
N SER A 79 -54.79 26.20 -10.12
CA SER A 79 -56.05 25.95 -10.83
C SER A 79 -55.86 25.64 -12.31
N ALA A 80 -54.88 26.25 -12.97
CA ALA A 80 -54.55 25.98 -14.38
C ALA A 80 -53.96 24.58 -14.60
N LYS A 81 -53.19 24.06 -13.63
CA LYS A 81 -52.60 22.71 -13.71
C LYS A 81 -53.58 21.57 -13.47
N SER A 82 -54.71 21.85 -12.82
CA SER A 82 -55.73 20.85 -12.50
C SER A 82 -56.72 20.62 -13.65
N ALA A 83 -56.82 21.56 -14.60
CA ALA A 83 -57.70 21.47 -15.76
C ALA A 83 -57.11 20.69 -16.95
N ALA A 84 -55.79 20.47 -16.98
CA ALA A 84 -55.09 19.85 -18.11
C ALA A 84 -55.01 18.30 -18.06
N LEU A 85 -55.55 17.65 -17.03
CA LEU A 85 -55.41 16.20 -16.81
C LEU A 85 -56.71 15.38 -17.02
N SER A 86 -57.67 15.92 -17.75
CA SER A 86 -58.92 15.24 -18.11
C SER A 86 -59.21 15.37 -19.61
N SER A 87 -58.47 14.65 -20.46
CA SER A 87 -59.00 14.17 -21.75
C SER A 87 -58.14 13.03 -22.30
N THR A 88 -58.76 11.86 -22.35
CA THR A 88 -58.29 10.63 -23.00
C THR A 88 -58.75 10.60 -24.46
N THR A 89 -58.01 9.90 -25.33
CA THR A 89 -58.44 9.02 -26.47
C THR A 89 -57.32 8.98 -27.54
N GLY A 90 -56.91 7.88 -28.19
CA GLY A 90 -57.27 6.46 -28.15
C GLY A 90 -56.50 5.70 -29.27
N GLN A 91 -56.39 4.37 -29.12
CA GLN A 91 -56.09 3.31 -30.14
C GLN A 91 -54.69 3.25 -30.82
N LYS A 92 -54.10 2.13 -31.28
CA LYS A 92 -54.17 0.64 -31.07
C LYS A 92 -53.01 0.03 -31.93
N LYS A 93 -52.24 -0.92 -31.35
CA LYS A 93 -51.41 -2.05 -31.95
C LYS A 93 -50.28 -1.68 -32.97
N ALA A 94 -49.12 -2.37 -33.11
CA ALA A 94 -48.64 -3.72 -32.76
C ALA A 94 -47.09 -3.76 -32.54
N SER A 95 -46.61 -4.84 -31.92
CA SER A 95 -45.26 -5.18 -31.39
C SER A 95 -44.18 -5.52 -32.45
N PRO A 96 -42.93 -5.99 -32.13
CA PRO A 96 -42.21 -6.07 -30.83
C PRO A 96 -40.70 -5.68 -30.86
N SER A 97 -40.07 -5.40 -29.70
CA SER A 97 -38.81 -6.04 -29.24
C SER A 97 -38.15 -5.29 -28.06
N VAL A 98 -37.79 -6.09 -27.06
CA VAL A 98 -36.62 -6.06 -26.16
C VAL A 98 -36.22 -4.74 -25.47
N ASN A 99 -36.25 -4.80 -24.13
CA ASN A 99 -35.62 -3.89 -23.16
C ASN A 99 -36.10 -2.44 -23.13
N ASN A 100 -37.07 -2.13 -22.25
CA ASN A 100 -37.04 -0.96 -21.36
C ASN A 100 -38.37 -0.78 -20.62
N LEU A 101 -38.37 -0.96 -19.30
CA LEU A 101 -39.31 -0.37 -18.32
C LEU A 101 -38.65 -0.65 -16.96
N VAL A 102 -38.34 0.32 -16.09
CA VAL A 102 -39.18 1.43 -15.63
C VAL A 102 -38.32 2.64 -15.30
N LYS A 103 -38.54 3.76 -16.01
CA LYS A 103 -38.24 5.11 -15.53
C LYS A 103 -39.41 5.55 -14.66
N SER A 104 -39.24 5.57 -13.33
CA SER A 104 -40.09 6.34 -12.44
C SER A 104 -39.46 7.71 -12.19
N GLY A 105 -40.26 8.77 -12.44
CA GLY A 105 -40.05 10.19 -12.18
C GLY A 105 -38.66 10.67 -11.72
N LYS A 106 -37.96 11.40 -12.59
CA LYS A 106 -36.87 12.30 -12.18
C LYS A 106 -37.42 13.31 -11.17
N ALA A 107 -37.15 13.09 -9.88
CA ALA A 107 -37.01 14.21 -8.96
C ALA A 107 -35.95 15.15 -9.57
N ARG A 108 -36.27 16.44 -9.70
CA ARG A 108 -35.26 17.44 -10.04
C ARG A 108 -34.22 17.39 -8.93
N LYS A 109 -32.99 16.93 -9.24
CA LYS A 109 -31.83 17.11 -8.36
C LYS A 109 -31.74 18.59 -8.04
N THR A 110 -31.81 18.94 -6.77
CA THR A 110 -31.36 20.26 -6.30
C THR A 110 -29.85 20.22 -6.12
N ASP A 111 -29.16 21.35 -6.25
CA ASP A 111 -27.69 21.49 -6.11
C ASP A 111 -27.13 21.03 -4.74
N GLU A 112 -28.00 20.60 -3.83
CA GLU A 112 -27.69 20.17 -2.45
C GLU A 112 -27.76 18.64 -2.26
N ASP A 113 -28.03 17.86 -3.31
CA ASP A 113 -28.06 16.39 -3.22
C ASP A 113 -26.67 15.77 -3.46
N LEU A 114 -26.24 14.91 -2.54
CA LEU A 114 -24.99 14.16 -2.68
C LEU A 114 -25.00 13.22 -3.90
N PRO A 115 -23.86 13.05 -4.61
CA PRO A 115 -23.78 12.17 -5.77
C PRO A 115 -24.04 10.71 -5.40
N ALA A 116 -24.56 9.94 -6.36
CA ALA A 116 -24.75 8.50 -6.21
C ALA A 116 -23.39 7.79 -6.34
N ILE A 117 -22.98 7.08 -5.29
CA ILE A 117 -21.67 6.43 -5.18
C ILE A 117 -21.86 4.92 -4.94
N THR A 118 -20.98 4.10 -5.51
CA THR A 118 -20.95 2.66 -5.24
C THR A 118 -20.68 2.38 -3.76
N SER A 119 -21.18 1.25 -3.25
CA SER A 119 -20.96 0.87 -1.84
C SER A 119 -19.47 0.71 -1.50
N HIS A 120 -18.65 0.31 -2.47
CA HIS A 120 -17.20 0.22 -2.35
C HIS A 120 -16.55 1.59 -2.17
N ASN A 121 -16.78 2.52 -3.10
CA ASN A 121 -16.15 3.85 -3.05
C ASN A 121 -16.61 4.64 -1.82
N LEU A 122 -17.88 4.51 -1.43
CA LEU A 122 -18.34 5.17 -0.22
C LEU A 122 -17.67 4.62 1.06
N LYS A 123 -17.39 3.32 1.13
CA LYS A 123 -16.63 2.74 2.25
C LYS A 123 -15.22 3.33 2.32
N LEU A 124 -14.54 3.48 1.18
CA LEU A 124 -13.21 4.09 1.12
C LEU A 124 -13.23 5.56 1.53
N MET A 125 -14.19 6.35 1.01
CA MET A 125 -14.35 7.75 1.39
C MET A 125 -14.68 7.90 2.88
N ASN A 126 -15.54 7.05 3.44
CA ASN A 126 -15.86 7.06 4.86
C ASN A 126 -14.64 6.70 5.72
N ARG A 127 -13.86 5.69 5.34
CA ARG A 127 -12.63 5.33 6.06
C ARG A 127 -11.62 6.48 6.05
N LEU A 128 -11.47 7.17 4.92
CA LEU A 128 -10.60 8.33 4.82
C LEU A 128 -11.07 9.46 5.75
N MET A 129 -12.38 9.78 5.73
CA MET A 129 -12.96 10.80 6.62
C MET A 129 -12.87 10.43 8.12
N GLN A 130 -12.76 9.14 8.45
CA GLN A 130 -12.60 8.65 9.83
C GLN A 130 -11.14 8.59 10.31
N SER A 131 -10.17 8.65 9.40
CA SER A 131 -8.76 8.55 9.78
C SER A 131 -8.32 9.73 10.65
N GLU A 132 -7.33 9.49 11.50
CA GLU A 132 -6.77 10.49 12.42
C GLU A 132 -6.26 11.75 11.70
N GLU A 133 -5.84 11.63 10.44
CA GLU A 133 -5.37 12.77 9.63
C GLU A 133 -6.48 13.80 9.34
N TYR A 134 -7.72 13.34 9.12
CA TYR A 134 -8.84 14.23 8.72
C TYR A 134 -9.88 14.41 9.84
N ASN A 135 -10.12 13.40 10.67
CA ASN A 135 -11.03 13.44 11.83
C ASN A 135 -12.42 14.09 11.55
N LEU A 136 -12.95 13.88 10.34
CA LEU A 136 -14.19 14.49 9.85
C LEU A 136 -15.42 13.69 10.26
N LYS A 137 -15.29 12.36 10.35
CA LYS A 137 -16.37 11.45 10.78
C LYS A 137 -15.95 10.73 12.05
N PRO A 138 -16.90 10.48 12.98
CA PRO A 138 -16.59 9.78 14.20
C PRO A 138 -16.13 8.35 13.89
N ASP A 139 -15.08 7.92 14.60
CA ASP A 139 -14.59 6.55 14.59
C ASP A 139 -15.05 5.83 15.86
N PHE A 140 -15.88 4.80 15.70
CA PHE A 140 -16.37 3.93 16.77
C PHE A 140 -15.64 2.58 16.80
N GLY A 141 -14.50 2.46 16.12
CA GLY A 141 -13.68 1.26 16.05
C GLY A 141 -14.47 0.05 15.55
N PHE A 142 -14.45 -1.04 16.32
CA PHE A 142 -15.11 -2.30 15.96
C PHE A 142 -16.65 -2.20 15.85
N PHE A 143 -17.27 -1.13 16.36
CA PHE A 143 -18.72 -0.89 16.27
C PHE A 143 -19.15 -0.06 15.05
N ASN A 144 -18.23 0.39 14.19
CA ASN A 144 -18.54 1.19 13.00
C ASN A 144 -19.58 0.54 12.06
N PHE A 145 -19.63 -0.79 11.99
CA PHE A 145 -20.61 -1.53 11.20
C PHE A 145 -22.06 -1.34 11.72
N ILE A 146 -22.25 -1.25 13.04
CA ILE A 146 -23.57 -1.09 13.66
C ILE A 146 -24.10 0.33 13.47
N PHE A 147 -23.23 1.34 13.63
CA PHE A 147 -23.59 2.74 13.43
C PHE A 147 -23.84 3.10 11.95
N GLY A 148 -23.21 2.40 11.01
CA GLY A 148 -23.41 2.58 9.56
C GLY A 148 -24.75 2.07 9.00
N LEU A 149 -25.54 1.30 9.76
CA LEU A 149 -26.85 0.79 9.36
C LEU A 149 -27.96 1.86 9.38
N SER A 150 -27.79 2.93 10.16
CA SER A 150 -28.73 4.06 10.19
C SER A 150 -28.36 5.08 9.12
N SER A 151 -29.30 5.38 8.21
CA SER A 151 -29.11 6.41 7.17
C SER A 151 -28.79 7.80 7.75
N LYS A 152 -29.22 8.09 8.99
CA LYS A 152 -28.92 9.35 9.68
C LYS A 152 -27.49 9.40 10.24
N ASN A 153 -26.93 8.25 10.62
CA ASN A 153 -25.58 8.17 11.19
C ASN A 153 -24.48 8.02 10.13
N ARG A 154 -24.82 7.50 8.95
CA ARG A 154 -23.86 7.28 7.83
C ARG A 154 -23.18 8.56 7.36
N GLU A 155 -23.86 9.69 7.44
CA GLU A 155 -23.36 10.99 7.01
C GLU A 155 -23.09 11.94 8.18
N ARG A 156 -23.05 11.43 9.42
CA ARG A 156 -22.75 12.25 10.60
C ARG A 156 -21.29 12.70 10.59
N VAL A 157 -21.06 13.95 10.97
CA VAL A 157 -19.75 14.59 11.10
C VAL A 157 -19.40 14.70 12.59
N THR A 158 -18.12 14.77 12.93
CA THR A 158 -17.67 14.97 14.32
C THR A 158 -18.16 16.32 14.85
N ARG A 159 -18.56 16.36 16.12
CA ARG A 159 -18.95 17.60 16.81
C ARG A 159 -17.78 18.58 16.88
N GLU A 160 -16.57 18.06 17.12
CA GLU A 160 -15.33 18.85 17.16
C GLU A 160 -15.08 19.61 15.86
N PHE A 161 -15.39 19.00 14.71
CA PHE A 161 -15.27 19.68 13.43
C PHE A 161 -16.21 20.89 13.35
N GLY A 162 -17.47 20.71 13.75
CA GLY A 162 -18.49 21.76 13.76
C GLY A 162 -18.22 22.90 14.75
N GLU A 163 -17.76 22.59 15.96
CA GLU A 163 -17.58 23.58 17.04
C GLU A 163 -16.24 24.31 17.00
N TYR A 164 -15.16 23.62 16.60
CA TYR A 164 -13.80 24.14 16.75
C TYR A 164 -13.06 24.27 15.42
N THR A 165 -13.11 23.24 14.57
CA THR A 165 -12.29 23.20 13.35
C THR A 165 -12.77 24.22 12.31
N ILE A 166 -14.07 24.32 12.08
CA ILE A 166 -14.66 25.31 11.16
C ILE A 166 -14.27 26.73 11.57
N LYS A 167 -14.40 27.06 12.86
CA LYS A 167 -14.03 28.37 13.38
C LYS A 167 -12.57 28.70 13.12
N GLN A 168 -11.66 27.78 13.45
CA GLN A 168 -10.22 27.96 13.19
C GLN A 168 -9.94 28.17 11.71
N HIS A 169 -10.54 27.36 10.82
CA HIS A 169 -10.39 27.52 9.38
C HIS A 169 -10.83 28.90 8.89
N VAL A 170 -11.96 29.41 9.37
CA VAL A 170 -12.47 30.74 9.04
C VAL A 170 -11.52 31.84 9.53
N GLU A 171 -10.98 31.71 10.74
CA GLU A 171 -10.02 32.65 11.32
C GLU A 171 -8.72 32.72 10.51
N HIS A 172 -8.12 31.58 10.18
CA HIS A 172 -6.88 31.50 9.39
C HIS A 172 -7.08 31.98 7.95
N MET A 173 -8.20 31.61 7.31
CA MET A 173 -8.53 32.11 5.97
C MET A 173 -8.74 33.63 5.98
N GLN A 174 -9.41 34.16 7.01
CA GLN A 174 -9.56 35.60 7.17
C GLN A 174 -8.22 36.29 7.43
N ALA A 175 -7.34 35.72 8.26
CA ALA A 175 -6.01 36.26 8.52
C ALA A 175 -5.21 36.37 7.21
N PHE A 176 -5.18 35.29 6.42
CA PHE A 176 -4.54 35.28 5.09
C PHE A 176 -5.05 36.40 4.17
N ILE A 177 -6.38 36.52 4.02
CA ILE A 177 -7.00 37.54 3.18
C ILE A 177 -6.70 38.95 3.70
N SER A 178 -6.80 39.17 5.02
CA SER A 178 -6.54 40.47 5.65
C SER A 178 -5.08 40.91 5.45
N THR A 179 -4.14 39.98 5.59
CA THR A 179 -2.71 40.23 5.37
C THR A 179 -2.45 40.64 3.92
N LEU A 180 -3.02 39.94 2.94
CA LEU A 180 -2.88 40.30 1.52
C LEU A 180 -3.59 41.60 1.16
N LYS A 181 -4.73 41.91 1.77
CA LYS A 181 -5.38 43.23 1.63
C LYS A 181 -4.54 44.36 2.23
N SER A 182 -3.86 44.09 3.35
CA SER A 182 -2.93 45.05 3.96
C SER A 182 -1.71 45.32 3.08
N PHE A 183 -1.19 44.30 2.39
CA PHE A 183 -0.18 44.48 1.34
C PHE A 183 -0.64 45.47 0.26
N ILE A 184 -1.85 45.27 -0.27
CA ILE A 184 -2.42 46.15 -1.29
C ILE A 184 -2.64 47.56 -0.73
N GLN A 185 -3.07 47.70 0.53
CA GLN A 185 -3.36 48.98 1.15
C GLN A 185 -2.11 49.82 1.44
N ILE A 186 -1.04 49.19 1.95
CA ILE A 186 0.23 49.84 2.29
C ILE A 186 1.04 50.17 1.02
N ALA A 187 0.79 49.45 -0.08
CA ALA A 187 1.48 49.69 -1.34
C ALA A 187 1.33 51.15 -1.85
N PRO A 188 2.41 51.74 -2.42
CA PRO A 188 2.36 53.06 -3.04
C PRO A 188 1.35 53.15 -4.18
N ALA A 189 0.88 54.37 -4.49
CA ALA A 189 -0.09 54.60 -5.57
C ALA A 189 0.39 54.07 -6.93
N THR A 190 1.69 54.16 -7.22
CA THR A 190 2.31 53.61 -8.42
C THR A 190 2.23 52.09 -8.47
N TYR A 191 2.48 51.40 -7.35
CA TYR A 191 2.36 49.94 -7.28
C TYR A 191 0.89 49.48 -7.33
N LYS A 192 -0.03 50.23 -6.73
CA LYS A 192 -1.48 49.99 -6.85
C LYS A 192 -1.96 50.08 -8.30
N ALA A 193 -1.44 51.03 -9.08
CA ALA A 193 -1.72 51.12 -10.51
C ALA A 193 -1.21 49.89 -11.27
N LYS A 194 -0.03 49.37 -10.92
CA LYS A 194 0.50 48.10 -11.47
C LYS A 194 -0.39 46.91 -11.14
N ILE A 195 -0.83 46.79 -9.88
CA ILE A 195 -1.77 45.73 -9.47
C ILE A 195 -3.02 45.75 -10.36
N ALA A 196 -3.56 46.92 -10.68
CA ALA A 196 -4.77 47.06 -11.49
C ALA A 196 -4.55 46.74 -12.99
N ALA A 197 -3.42 47.17 -13.55
CA ALA A 197 -3.18 47.17 -15.00
C ALA A 197 -2.30 46.01 -15.51
N GLU A 198 -1.31 45.55 -14.73
CA GLU A 198 -0.33 44.57 -15.19
C GLU A 198 -0.88 43.14 -15.13
N THR A 199 -0.39 42.30 -16.04
CA THR A 199 -0.84 40.91 -16.21
C THR A 199 0.07 39.89 -15.54
N ASP A 200 1.17 40.30 -14.89
CA ASP A 200 2.04 39.40 -14.14
C ASP A 200 1.23 38.58 -13.10
N LEU A 201 1.64 37.33 -12.92
CA LEU A 201 1.01 36.38 -12.01
C LEU A 201 0.86 36.95 -10.59
N LYS A 202 1.87 37.65 -10.06
CA LYS A 202 1.81 38.26 -8.73
C LYS A 202 0.70 39.32 -8.61
N PHE A 203 0.47 40.10 -9.67
CA PHE A 203 -0.59 41.12 -9.68
C PHE A 203 -1.97 40.51 -9.90
N LYS A 204 -2.08 39.46 -10.73
CA LYS A 204 -3.31 38.67 -10.84
C LYS A 204 -3.66 38.00 -9.51
N PHE A 205 -2.68 37.40 -8.83
CA PHE A 205 -2.82 36.79 -7.51
C PHE A 205 -3.36 37.78 -6.46
N LEU A 206 -2.72 38.95 -6.33
CA LEU A 206 -3.18 40.00 -5.41
C LEU A 206 -4.60 40.47 -5.74
N ARG A 207 -4.94 40.63 -7.02
CA ARG A 207 -6.30 41.01 -7.43
C ARG A 207 -7.34 39.95 -7.12
N THR A 208 -7.02 38.67 -7.35
CA THR A 208 -7.94 37.55 -7.09
C THR A 208 -8.22 37.45 -5.60
N VAL A 209 -7.20 37.36 -4.75
CA VAL A 209 -7.40 37.28 -3.29
C VAL A 209 -7.97 38.57 -2.70
N GLY A 210 -7.63 39.73 -3.29
CA GLY A 210 -8.20 41.03 -2.91
C GLY A 210 -9.72 41.11 -3.10
N LYS A 211 -10.28 40.34 -4.05
CA LYS A 211 -11.74 40.26 -4.29
C LYS A 211 -12.46 39.31 -3.35
N TRP A 212 -11.75 38.38 -2.70
CA TRP A 212 -12.38 37.40 -1.81
C TRP A 212 -13.12 38.07 -0.66
N THR A 213 -14.28 37.51 -0.31
CA THR A 213 -15.11 38.02 0.78
C THR A 213 -15.44 36.92 1.78
N MET A 214 -15.16 37.19 3.07
CA MET A 214 -15.47 36.24 4.14
C MET A 214 -16.91 36.31 4.64
N ARG A 215 -17.76 37.21 4.08
CA ARG A 215 -19.11 37.45 4.59
C ARG A 215 -19.98 36.19 4.52
N ASN A 216 -20.03 35.55 3.34
CA ASN A 216 -20.84 34.36 3.15
C ASN A 216 -20.31 33.17 3.96
N ILE A 217 -18.99 32.93 3.89
CA ILE A 217 -18.31 31.84 4.60
C ILE A 217 -18.55 31.93 6.11
N LYS A 218 -18.46 33.14 6.71
CA LYS A 218 -18.73 33.35 8.14
C LYS A 218 -20.18 33.10 8.53
N MET A 219 -21.15 33.55 7.73
CA MET A 219 -22.56 33.30 8.04
C MET A 219 -22.88 31.80 7.99
N LEU A 220 -22.32 31.09 7.01
CA LEU A 220 -22.45 29.64 6.90
C LEU A 220 -21.77 28.94 8.09
N ALA A 221 -20.57 29.36 8.48
CA ALA A 221 -19.88 28.82 9.64
C ALA A 221 -20.69 28.96 10.94
N LEU A 222 -21.25 30.15 11.22
CA LEU A 222 -22.11 30.36 12.39
C LEU A 222 -23.33 29.43 12.40
N THR A 223 -23.95 29.24 11.23
CA THR A 223 -25.10 28.33 11.08
C THR A 223 -24.72 26.88 11.39
N LEU A 224 -23.50 26.47 11.04
CA LEU A 224 -22.99 25.12 11.29
C LEU A 224 -22.55 24.93 12.75
N GLU A 225 -21.99 25.96 13.37
CA GLU A 225 -21.66 26.00 14.80
C GLU A 225 -22.93 25.82 15.66
N ASP A 226 -24.01 26.54 15.33
CA ASP A 226 -25.31 26.41 16.01
C ASP A 226 -25.93 25.00 15.87
N GLN A 227 -25.54 24.24 14.85
CA GLN A 227 -26.05 22.91 14.52
C GLN A 227 -25.02 21.79 14.74
N ALA A 228 -23.91 22.06 15.42
CA ALA A 228 -22.76 21.15 15.50
C ALA A 228 -23.08 19.78 16.14
N ALA A 229 -24.09 19.70 17.01
CA ALA A 229 -24.49 18.46 17.67
C ALA A 229 -25.00 17.38 16.70
N ASP A 230 -25.68 17.80 15.62
CA ASP A 230 -26.36 16.93 14.65
C ASP A 230 -25.86 17.17 13.21
N LEU A 231 -24.60 17.59 13.09
CA LEU A 231 -23.99 17.95 11.81
C LEU A 231 -23.86 16.75 10.87
N THR A 232 -24.24 16.96 9.61
CA THR A 232 -24.13 15.94 8.55
C THR A 232 -23.41 16.47 7.31
N VAL A 233 -22.84 15.56 6.50
CA VAL A 233 -22.13 15.91 5.26
C VAL A 233 -22.97 16.77 4.31
N PRO A 234 -24.28 16.49 4.06
CA PRO A 234 -25.11 17.37 3.24
C PRO A 234 -25.21 18.81 3.77
N MET A 235 -25.29 19.00 5.10
CA MET A 235 -25.39 20.34 5.71
C MET A 235 -24.12 21.16 5.47
N LEU A 236 -22.97 20.51 5.26
CA LEU A 236 -21.70 21.16 4.96
C LEU A 236 -21.56 21.62 3.51
N ILE A 237 -22.43 21.18 2.58
CA ILE A 237 -22.31 21.48 1.14
C ILE A 237 -22.18 22.99 0.88
N PRO A 238 -23.06 23.87 1.42
CA PRO A 238 -22.95 25.30 1.15
C PRO A 238 -21.63 25.91 1.64
N PHE A 239 -21.15 25.46 2.80
CA PHE A 239 -19.90 25.95 3.40
C PHE A 239 -18.68 25.48 2.62
N VAL A 240 -18.58 24.17 2.34
CA VAL A 240 -17.48 23.59 1.56
C VAL A 240 -17.43 24.22 0.17
N LYS A 241 -18.59 24.39 -0.48
CA LYS A 241 -18.68 25.08 -1.78
C LYS A 241 -18.19 26.51 -1.68
N ALA A 242 -18.60 27.28 -0.68
CA ALA A 242 -18.15 28.66 -0.50
C ALA A 242 -16.64 28.79 -0.23
N VAL A 243 -16.07 27.90 0.58
CA VAL A 243 -14.63 27.89 0.90
C VAL A 243 -13.80 27.52 -0.33
N TYR A 244 -14.13 26.41 -0.99
CA TYR A 244 -13.37 25.95 -2.16
C TYR A 244 -13.57 26.81 -3.39
N HIS A 245 -14.72 27.48 -3.53
CA HIS A 245 -14.93 28.46 -4.59
C HIS A 245 -13.83 29.51 -4.60
N GLU A 246 -13.44 30.02 -3.43
CA GLU A 246 -12.34 30.98 -3.34
C GLU A 246 -10.99 30.28 -3.50
N LEU A 247 -10.70 29.23 -2.72
CA LEU A 247 -9.36 28.61 -2.67
C LEU A 247 -8.90 27.99 -3.99
N ILE A 248 -9.81 27.39 -4.76
CA ILE A 248 -9.46 26.74 -6.03
C ILE A 248 -8.93 27.72 -7.07
N THR A 249 -9.35 28.99 -7.01
CA THR A 249 -8.87 30.04 -7.94
C THR A 249 -7.35 30.25 -7.86
N ILE A 250 -6.71 29.92 -6.74
CA ILE A 250 -5.26 30.07 -6.53
C ILE A 250 -4.54 28.75 -6.26
N TYR A 251 -5.26 27.64 -6.02
CA TYR A 251 -4.67 26.33 -5.69
C TYR A 251 -3.63 25.87 -6.74
N TYR A 252 -3.94 26.03 -8.03
CA TYR A 252 -3.09 25.57 -9.12
C TYR A 252 -1.83 26.40 -9.37
N ILE A 253 -1.66 27.52 -8.66
CA ILE A 253 -0.36 28.21 -8.58
C ILE A 253 0.66 27.28 -7.90
N GLY A 254 0.23 26.49 -6.92
CA GLY A 254 1.03 25.49 -6.24
C GLY A 254 1.48 25.93 -4.84
N GLU A 255 1.69 24.93 -3.98
CA GLU A 255 2.00 25.08 -2.56
C GLU A 255 3.18 26.03 -2.29
N GLN A 256 4.28 25.85 -3.03
CA GLN A 256 5.53 26.60 -2.84
C GLN A 256 5.58 27.93 -3.62
N GLN A 257 4.78 28.05 -4.67
CA GLN A 257 4.79 29.25 -5.51
C GLN A 257 4.04 30.42 -4.89
N VAL A 258 2.94 30.17 -4.16
CA VAL A 258 2.24 31.26 -3.45
C VAL A 258 3.15 31.96 -2.42
N PRO A 259 3.92 31.25 -1.57
CA PRO A 259 4.95 31.87 -0.73
C PRO A 259 6.00 32.66 -1.52
N ALA A 260 6.42 32.17 -2.69
CA ALA A 260 7.38 32.87 -3.54
C ALA A 260 6.79 34.19 -4.09
N LEU A 261 5.53 34.18 -4.53
CA LEU A 261 4.82 35.39 -4.95
C LEU A 261 4.70 36.40 -3.80
N ILE A 262 4.41 35.95 -2.58
CA ILE A 262 4.35 36.84 -1.40
C ILE A 262 5.72 37.47 -1.12
N LYS A 263 6.82 36.70 -1.23
CA LYS A 263 8.18 37.22 -1.07
C LYS A 263 8.55 38.22 -2.18
N GLU A 264 8.13 37.96 -3.41
CA GLU A 264 8.34 38.88 -4.53
C GLU A 264 7.58 40.19 -4.33
N VAL A 265 6.31 40.12 -3.93
CA VAL A 265 5.50 41.30 -3.58
C VAL A 265 6.13 42.09 -2.43
N TYR A 266 6.67 41.40 -1.42
CA TYR A 266 7.44 42.04 -0.34
C TYR A 266 8.65 42.78 -0.90
N ALA A 267 9.48 42.13 -1.71
CA ALA A 267 10.68 42.74 -2.28
C ALA A 267 10.34 43.99 -3.13
N ASP A 268 9.30 43.90 -3.95
CA ASP A 268 8.84 45.02 -4.79
C ASP A 268 8.36 46.21 -3.96
N ILE A 269 7.56 45.95 -2.90
CA ILE A 269 7.02 47.02 -2.04
C ILE A 269 8.12 47.63 -1.16
N SER A 270 9.04 46.81 -0.64
CA SER A 270 10.17 47.27 0.18
C SER A 270 11.21 48.08 -0.60
N ALA A 271 11.25 47.98 -1.92
CA ALA A 271 12.11 48.82 -2.76
C ALA A 271 11.70 50.31 -2.75
N TYR A 272 10.52 50.65 -2.25
CA TYR A 272 10.05 52.04 -2.18
C TYR A 272 10.56 52.74 -0.90
N PRO A 273 11.26 53.88 -1.01
CA PRO A 273 11.92 54.53 0.13
C PRO A 273 11.00 54.98 1.28
N ALA A 274 9.70 55.19 1.01
CA ALA A 274 8.73 55.70 1.97
C ALA A 274 7.99 54.59 2.76
N ILE A 275 8.36 53.33 2.57
CA ILE A 275 7.68 52.18 3.16
C ILE A 275 8.48 51.62 4.35
N ASP A 276 7.78 51.36 5.46
CA ASP A 276 8.34 50.63 6.60
C ASP A 276 8.57 49.15 6.25
N SER A 277 9.80 48.84 5.86
CA SER A 277 10.20 47.48 5.46
C SER A 277 10.04 46.44 6.56
N SER A 278 10.09 46.83 7.85
CA SER A 278 9.87 45.91 8.97
C SER A 278 8.41 45.48 9.05
N LYS A 279 7.49 46.43 8.85
CA LYS A 279 6.05 46.17 8.82
C LYS A 279 5.66 45.27 7.64
N VAL A 280 6.21 45.52 6.45
CA VAL A 280 5.93 44.71 5.26
C VAL A 280 6.55 43.30 5.40
N GLN A 281 7.73 43.17 6.00
CA GLN A 281 8.34 41.87 6.28
C GLN A 281 7.49 41.03 7.25
N THR A 282 6.91 41.67 8.28
CA THR A 282 6.02 41.01 9.23
C THR A 282 4.77 40.48 8.53
N LEU A 283 4.16 41.29 7.66
CA LEU A 283 3.03 40.87 6.83
C LEU A 283 3.41 39.73 5.87
N ALA A 284 4.61 39.73 5.30
CA ALA A 284 5.07 38.66 4.42
C ALA A 284 5.19 37.33 5.16
N LYS A 285 5.82 37.34 6.33
CA LYS A 285 5.94 36.15 7.19
C LYS A 285 4.57 35.64 7.58
N GLN A 286 3.67 36.51 8.04
CA GLN A 286 2.31 36.14 8.40
C GLN A 286 1.57 35.54 7.20
N GLY A 287 1.59 36.19 6.04
CA GLY A 287 0.88 35.71 4.84
C GLY A 287 1.37 34.33 4.37
N ILE A 288 2.67 34.06 4.49
CA ILE A 288 3.26 32.74 4.19
C ILE A 288 2.79 31.69 5.21
N THR A 289 2.87 32.00 6.51
CA THR A 289 2.41 31.09 7.57
C THR A 289 0.93 30.74 7.42
N GLU A 290 0.08 31.75 7.20
CA GLU A 290 -1.35 31.53 7.01
C GLU A 290 -1.64 30.73 5.73
N TRP A 291 -0.90 30.96 4.64
CA TRP A 291 -1.03 30.14 3.43
C TRP A 291 -0.70 28.66 3.67
N ILE A 292 0.37 28.37 4.41
CA ILE A 292 0.75 27.00 4.76
C ILE A 292 -0.37 26.32 5.55
N TYR A 293 -1.00 27.04 6.48
CA TYR A 293 -2.18 26.54 7.19
C TYR A 293 -3.36 26.31 6.24
N VAL A 294 -3.70 27.30 5.41
CA VAL A 294 -4.79 27.21 4.42
C VAL A 294 -4.60 26.00 3.51
N TYR A 295 -3.39 25.77 2.99
CA TYR A 295 -3.11 24.64 2.11
C TYR A 295 -3.20 23.30 2.85
N ASN A 296 -2.51 23.16 3.99
CA ASN A 296 -2.39 21.86 4.67
C ASN A 296 -3.61 21.49 5.52
N GLN A 297 -4.27 22.46 6.15
CA GLN A 297 -5.35 22.20 7.09
C GLN A 297 -6.73 22.41 6.45
N ILE A 298 -6.86 23.36 5.49
CA ILE A 298 -8.15 23.64 4.86
C ILE A 298 -8.28 22.90 3.52
N ILE A 299 -7.39 23.15 2.54
CA ILE A 299 -7.47 22.53 1.21
C ILE A 299 -7.23 21.03 1.30
N LYS A 300 -6.20 20.60 2.02
CA LYS A 300 -5.97 19.17 2.24
C LYS A 300 -6.94 18.63 3.28
N GLY A 301 -7.06 19.22 4.47
CA GLY A 301 -7.92 18.68 5.55
C GLY A 301 -9.41 18.52 5.17
N MET A 302 -9.96 19.36 4.28
CA MET A 302 -11.37 19.25 3.86
C MET A 302 -11.57 18.54 2.51
N TYR A 303 -10.51 18.10 1.81
CA TYR A 303 -10.66 17.48 0.49
C TYR A 303 -11.55 16.23 0.48
N PRO A 304 -11.59 15.38 1.54
CA PRO A 304 -12.48 14.22 1.53
C PRO A 304 -13.97 14.61 1.49
N LEU A 305 -14.34 15.75 2.11
CA LEU A 305 -15.69 16.30 2.02
C LEU A 305 -15.98 16.77 0.60
N LEU A 306 -15.07 17.52 -0.01
CA LEU A 306 -15.22 17.98 -1.39
C LEU A 306 -15.37 16.78 -2.35
N MET A 307 -14.54 15.75 -2.20
CA MET A 307 -14.63 14.51 -2.98
C MET A 307 -15.99 13.82 -2.79
N ARG A 308 -16.49 13.70 -1.56
CA ARG A 308 -17.81 13.11 -1.27
C ARG A 308 -18.96 13.89 -1.92
N MET A 309 -18.81 15.19 -2.12
CA MET A 309 -19.81 16.09 -2.68
C MET A 309 -19.81 16.17 -4.21
N CYS A 310 -18.64 16.06 -4.86
CA CYS A 310 -18.54 16.26 -6.31
C CYS A 310 -18.10 15.02 -7.13
N SER A 311 -17.61 13.96 -6.49
CA SER A 311 -17.09 12.78 -7.19
C SER A 311 -17.87 11.50 -6.86
N SER A 312 -18.02 10.63 -7.87
CA SER A 312 -18.49 9.25 -7.69
C SER A 312 -17.35 8.24 -7.45
N GLU A 313 -16.11 8.70 -7.59
CA GLU A 313 -14.89 7.89 -7.50
C GLU A 313 -14.01 8.35 -6.34
N TYR A 314 -13.38 7.36 -5.70
CA TYR A 314 -12.37 7.61 -4.68
C TYR A 314 -11.04 7.93 -5.37
N VAL A 315 -10.45 9.08 -5.04
CA VAL A 315 -9.14 9.51 -5.53
C VAL A 315 -8.38 10.16 -4.40
N GLU A 316 -7.12 9.78 -4.21
CA GLU A 316 -6.25 10.31 -3.15
C GLU A 316 -5.75 11.72 -3.45
N PHE A 317 -5.41 12.47 -2.40
CA PHE A 317 -4.71 13.75 -2.50
C PHE A 317 -3.24 13.56 -2.94
N PRO A 318 -2.66 14.43 -3.79
CA PRO A 318 -3.28 15.59 -4.45
C PRO A 318 -3.93 15.23 -5.79
N ARG A 319 -3.82 13.97 -6.25
CA ARG A 319 -4.32 13.50 -7.56
C ARG A 319 -5.80 13.83 -7.78
N PHE A 320 -6.60 13.87 -6.73
CA PHE A 320 -8.01 14.28 -6.78
C PHE A 320 -8.23 15.60 -7.54
N PHE A 321 -7.44 16.64 -7.26
CA PHE A 321 -7.62 17.96 -7.88
C PHE A 321 -7.28 17.97 -9.38
N THR A 322 -6.44 17.06 -9.86
CA THR A 322 -6.13 16.95 -11.30
C THR A 322 -7.07 15.99 -12.02
N ALA A 323 -7.34 14.82 -11.42
CA ALA A 323 -8.16 13.78 -12.02
C ALA A 323 -9.65 14.15 -12.08
N GLN A 324 -10.16 14.88 -11.09
CA GLN A 324 -11.58 15.26 -10.97
C GLN A 324 -11.79 16.78 -11.15
N ILE A 325 -10.87 17.47 -11.85
CA ILE A 325 -10.94 18.93 -12.03
C ILE A 325 -12.26 19.40 -12.66
N VAL A 326 -12.80 18.63 -13.60
CA VAL A 326 -14.06 19.00 -14.29
C VAL A 326 -15.22 18.98 -13.30
N GLN A 327 -15.29 17.94 -12.47
CA GLN A 327 -16.34 17.75 -11.46
C GLN A 327 -16.23 18.78 -10.34
N ILE A 328 -15.00 19.12 -9.93
CA ILE A 328 -14.75 20.16 -8.93
C ILE A 328 -15.21 21.51 -9.46
N LEU A 329 -14.83 21.88 -10.69
CA LEU A 329 -15.22 23.16 -11.29
C LEU A 329 -16.75 23.26 -11.49
N ASP A 330 -17.39 22.19 -11.95
CA ASP A 330 -18.85 22.13 -12.10
C ASP A 330 -19.56 22.29 -10.75
N PHE A 331 -19.11 21.56 -9.72
CA PHE A 331 -19.66 21.66 -8.36
C PHE A 331 -19.52 23.07 -7.79
N LEU A 332 -18.38 23.72 -8.00
CA LEU A 332 -18.10 25.07 -7.50
C LEU A 332 -18.75 26.17 -8.35
N GLY A 333 -19.21 25.86 -9.57
CA GLY A 333 -19.71 26.87 -10.52
C GLY A 333 -18.59 27.76 -11.09
N LEU A 334 -17.38 27.22 -11.19
CA LEU A 334 -16.21 27.91 -11.72
C LEU A 334 -15.89 27.45 -13.15
N SER A 335 -15.29 28.32 -13.94
CA SER A 335 -14.72 27.99 -15.24
C SER A 335 -13.20 27.85 -15.17
N LYS A 336 -12.60 27.29 -16.22
CA LYS A 336 -11.13 27.22 -16.33
C LYS A 336 -10.46 28.60 -16.35
N PHE A 337 -11.19 29.65 -16.73
CA PHE A 337 -10.68 31.02 -16.81
C PHE A 337 -10.61 31.72 -15.45
N ASP A 338 -11.31 31.17 -14.45
CA ASP A 338 -11.29 31.68 -13.07
C ASP A 338 -10.07 31.16 -12.29
N LEU A 339 -9.32 30.22 -12.87
CA LEU A 339 -8.13 29.63 -12.27
C LEU A 339 -6.87 30.43 -12.62
N LEU A 340 -6.08 30.74 -11.61
CA LEU A 340 -4.72 31.24 -11.78
C LEU A 340 -3.76 30.07 -11.96
N LEU A 341 -3.07 30.06 -13.10
CA LEU A 341 -2.06 29.09 -13.45
C LEU A 341 -0.68 29.76 -13.47
N PRO A 342 0.39 29.02 -13.13
CA PRO A 342 1.74 29.55 -13.18
C PRO A 342 2.11 30.01 -14.60
N GLU A 343 2.67 31.22 -14.71
CA GLU A 343 3.13 31.73 -16.00
C GLU A 343 4.40 30.99 -16.43
N LYS A 344 4.35 30.33 -17.59
CA LYS A 344 5.51 29.73 -18.24
C LYS A 344 6.50 30.84 -18.63
N LYS A 345 7.40 31.24 -17.72
CA LYS A 345 8.52 32.13 -18.06
C LYS A 345 9.45 31.39 -19.05
N LYS A 346 9.81 32.06 -20.16
CA LYS A 346 10.68 31.57 -21.26
C LYS A 346 12.16 31.36 -20.83
N LYS A 347 12.42 30.59 -19.77
CA LYS A 347 13.74 30.05 -19.44
C LYS A 347 13.72 28.52 -19.61
N VAL A 348 13.26 28.10 -20.79
CA VAL A 348 12.85 26.71 -21.06
C VAL A 348 14.03 25.77 -21.31
N ASP A 349 15.27 26.25 -21.51
CA ASP A 349 16.33 25.32 -21.93
C ASP A 349 17.25 24.88 -20.79
N GLU A 350 17.70 25.75 -19.88
CA GLU A 350 18.61 25.33 -18.80
C GLU A 350 17.90 24.69 -17.60
N GLU A 351 16.70 25.17 -17.25
CA GLU A 351 15.94 24.65 -16.11
C GLU A 351 15.17 23.39 -16.48
N ALA A 352 14.73 23.25 -17.75
CA ALA A 352 14.18 21.98 -18.25
C ALA A 352 15.28 20.97 -18.59
N GLN A 353 16.52 21.37 -18.88
CA GLN A 353 17.65 20.43 -18.91
C GLN A 353 18.05 20.00 -17.51
N ARG A 354 18.03 20.88 -16.51
CA ARG A 354 18.26 20.48 -15.12
C ARG A 354 17.11 19.68 -14.53
N GLU A 355 15.86 20.02 -14.82
CA GLU A 355 14.70 19.22 -14.43
C GLU A 355 14.64 17.93 -15.24
N LYS A 356 15.06 17.88 -16.51
CA LYS A 356 15.19 16.60 -17.24
C LYS A 356 16.40 15.80 -16.78
N GLU A 357 17.52 16.40 -16.41
CA GLU A 357 18.67 15.71 -15.83
C GLU A 357 18.40 15.29 -14.38
N GLU A 358 17.57 16.04 -13.64
CA GLU A 358 17.14 15.73 -12.27
C GLU A 358 15.94 14.78 -12.28
N GLU A 359 15.06 14.82 -13.28
CA GLU A 359 13.99 13.84 -13.52
C GLU A 359 14.54 12.60 -14.22
N GLU A 360 15.60 12.68 -15.03
CA GLU A 360 16.37 11.52 -15.50
C GLU A 360 17.25 10.98 -14.38
N ARG A 361 17.85 11.80 -13.50
CA ARG A 361 18.51 11.32 -12.29
C ARG A 361 17.52 10.74 -11.30
N ARG A 362 16.32 11.31 -11.14
CA ARG A 362 15.24 10.75 -10.30
C ARG A 362 14.60 9.54 -10.96
N LYS A 363 14.47 9.46 -12.28
CA LYS A 363 14.05 8.25 -13.01
C LYS A 363 15.16 7.21 -13.05
N GLN A 364 16.43 7.59 -13.05
CA GLN A 364 17.56 6.67 -12.90
C GLN A 364 17.72 6.25 -11.44
N GLU A 365 17.40 7.10 -10.45
CA GLU A 365 17.36 6.76 -9.02
C GLU A 365 16.10 5.97 -8.65
N GLU A 366 14.97 6.19 -9.32
CA GLU A 366 13.75 5.38 -9.21
C GLU A 366 13.81 4.10 -10.03
N ALA A 367 14.49 4.08 -11.18
CA ALA A 367 14.85 2.84 -11.89
C ALA A 367 16.01 2.11 -11.20
N ALA A 368 16.79 2.80 -10.36
CA ALA A 368 17.78 2.22 -9.44
C ALA A 368 17.22 1.96 -8.04
N LYS A 369 15.93 2.24 -7.75
CA LYS A 369 15.25 1.57 -6.64
C LYS A 369 15.21 0.10 -7.06
N PRO A 370 15.89 -0.81 -6.32
CA PRO A 370 15.88 -2.21 -6.69
C PRO A 370 14.44 -2.70 -6.65
N VAL A 371 13.87 -2.98 -7.82
CA VAL A 371 12.62 -3.71 -7.94
C VAL A 371 12.92 -5.10 -7.39
N ALA A 372 12.31 -5.42 -6.24
CA ALA A 372 12.49 -6.72 -5.60
C ALA A 372 12.25 -7.83 -6.64
N GLY A 373 13.19 -8.76 -6.73
CA GLY A 373 13.10 -9.86 -7.67
C GLY A 373 13.40 -9.54 -9.15
N LYS A 374 13.85 -8.34 -9.54
CA LYS A 374 14.22 -8.10 -10.95
C LYS A 374 15.40 -8.98 -11.39
N LYS A 375 15.24 -9.68 -12.52
CA LYS A 375 16.33 -10.39 -13.21
C LYS A 375 17.20 -9.36 -13.94
N ASP A 376 18.31 -9.00 -13.31
CA ASP A 376 19.27 -8.01 -13.82
C ASP A 376 20.65 -8.65 -14.06
N GLU A 377 21.63 -7.84 -14.48
CA GLU A 377 22.99 -8.31 -14.76
C GLU A 377 23.68 -8.89 -13.52
N ILE A 378 23.29 -8.47 -12.32
CA ILE A 378 23.82 -8.99 -11.05
C ILE A 378 23.33 -10.43 -10.83
N VAL A 379 22.06 -10.71 -11.17
CA VAL A 379 21.52 -12.08 -11.16
C VAL A 379 22.28 -12.97 -12.14
N GLU A 380 22.51 -12.52 -13.38
CA GLU A 380 23.26 -13.29 -14.38
C GLU A 380 24.71 -13.55 -13.95
N ALA A 381 25.36 -12.56 -13.34
CA ALA A 381 26.69 -12.73 -12.74
C ALA A 381 26.65 -13.75 -11.58
N GLY A 382 25.61 -13.70 -10.74
CA GLY A 382 25.38 -14.66 -9.67
C GLY A 382 25.20 -16.09 -10.15
N LEU A 383 24.40 -16.30 -11.21
CA LEU A 383 24.23 -17.63 -11.82
C LEU A 383 25.56 -18.17 -12.36
N LYS A 384 26.36 -17.33 -13.02
CA LYS A 384 27.71 -17.72 -13.49
C LYS A 384 28.66 -18.05 -12.33
N ILE A 385 28.63 -17.27 -11.25
CA ILE A 385 29.43 -17.56 -10.04
C ILE A 385 28.99 -18.88 -9.41
N LEU A 386 27.68 -19.13 -9.31
CA LEU A 386 27.14 -20.38 -8.80
C LEU A 386 27.55 -21.57 -9.66
N GLU A 387 27.55 -21.44 -10.99
CA GLU A 387 28.03 -22.48 -11.90
C GLU A 387 29.55 -22.71 -11.77
N GLN A 388 30.34 -21.66 -11.57
CA GLN A 388 31.78 -21.81 -11.32
C GLN A 388 32.07 -22.46 -9.97
N LEU A 389 31.31 -22.08 -8.94
CA LEU A 389 31.43 -22.66 -7.60
C LEU A 389 30.91 -24.09 -7.58
N PHE A 390 29.85 -24.41 -8.32
CA PHE A 390 29.18 -25.70 -8.32
C PHE A 390 28.88 -26.16 -9.76
N PRO A 391 29.90 -26.60 -10.52
CA PRO A 391 29.70 -26.98 -11.91
C PRO A 391 28.77 -28.18 -12.04
N ASP A 392 27.93 -28.15 -13.08
CA ASP A 392 26.93 -29.16 -13.41
C ASP A 392 25.89 -29.39 -12.31
N ALA A 393 25.71 -28.43 -11.40
CA ALA A 393 24.64 -28.45 -10.41
C ALA A 393 23.28 -28.05 -11.00
N GLY A 394 23.27 -27.37 -12.16
CA GLY A 394 22.06 -26.98 -12.88
C GLY A 394 21.67 -25.50 -12.73
N PHE A 395 22.49 -24.66 -12.08
CA PHE A 395 22.19 -23.24 -11.90
C PHE A 395 22.04 -22.47 -13.21
N SER A 396 22.74 -22.87 -14.27
CA SER A 396 22.59 -22.27 -15.59
C SER A 396 21.23 -22.56 -16.26
N ASN A 397 20.47 -23.54 -15.76
CA ASN A 397 19.19 -23.96 -16.36
C ASN A 397 18.13 -24.25 -15.29
N LEU A 398 17.93 -23.29 -14.36
CA LEU A 398 16.94 -23.42 -13.28
C LEU A 398 15.49 -23.54 -13.78
N ASP A 399 15.20 -23.06 -14.99
CA ASP A 399 13.88 -23.18 -15.64
C ASP A 399 13.47 -24.65 -15.86
N ALA A 400 14.46 -25.56 -15.96
CA ALA A 400 14.23 -26.98 -16.12
C ALA A 400 14.02 -27.73 -14.79
N HIS A 401 13.98 -27.03 -13.65
CA HIS A 401 13.83 -27.61 -12.31
C HIS A 401 14.86 -28.72 -12.02
N PRO A 402 16.18 -28.40 -12.08
CA PRO A 402 17.22 -29.38 -11.81
C PRO A 402 17.09 -29.91 -10.38
N ASP A 403 17.29 -31.21 -10.22
CA ASP A 403 17.28 -31.81 -8.91
C ASP A 403 18.56 -31.45 -8.13
N MET A 404 18.40 -30.58 -7.14
CA MET A 404 19.51 -30.11 -6.34
C MET A 404 19.97 -31.15 -5.30
N PHE A 405 19.13 -32.12 -4.95
CA PHE A 405 19.45 -33.06 -3.87
C PHE A 405 20.69 -33.92 -4.16
N PRO A 406 20.81 -34.65 -5.30
CA PRO A 406 21.95 -35.52 -5.58
C PRO A 406 23.30 -34.79 -5.52
N TYR A 407 23.32 -33.53 -5.94
CA TYR A 407 24.53 -32.73 -5.97
C TYR A 407 24.92 -32.21 -4.58
N PHE A 408 23.96 -31.64 -3.85
CA PHE A 408 24.22 -30.90 -2.62
C PHE A 408 24.18 -31.73 -1.34
N GLN A 409 23.53 -32.90 -1.35
CA GLN A 409 23.47 -33.76 -0.16
C GLN A 409 24.88 -34.22 0.32
N PRO A 410 25.79 -34.68 -0.55
CA PRO A 410 27.14 -35.09 -0.13
C PRO A 410 27.99 -33.93 0.39
N LEU A 411 27.65 -32.71 -0.04
CA LEU A 411 28.34 -31.48 0.34
C LEU A 411 27.86 -31.02 1.72
N TYR A 412 26.56 -30.82 1.89
CA TYR A 412 25.98 -30.16 3.06
C TYR A 412 25.38 -31.10 4.10
N LYS A 413 25.11 -32.36 3.75
CA LYS A 413 24.51 -33.37 4.64
C LYS A 413 23.22 -32.88 5.29
N PHE A 414 22.24 -32.49 4.48
CA PHE A 414 20.94 -32.06 5.00
C PHE A 414 20.25 -33.20 5.76
N ASN A 415 19.44 -32.81 6.75
CA ASN A 415 18.58 -33.75 7.46
C ASN A 415 17.47 -34.30 6.55
N ASP A 416 16.89 -35.43 6.98
CA ASP A 416 15.77 -36.06 6.29
C ASP A 416 14.60 -35.08 6.11
N GLY A 417 14.08 -35.05 4.89
CA GLY A 417 13.05 -34.14 4.42
C GLY A 417 13.52 -33.28 3.23
N PHE A 418 14.82 -32.99 3.11
CA PHE A 418 15.36 -32.38 1.89
C PHE A 418 15.38 -33.36 0.71
N ASN A 419 15.73 -34.63 0.97
CA ASN A 419 15.58 -35.76 0.04
C ASN A 419 14.15 -35.98 -0.44
N MET A 420 13.16 -35.54 0.34
CA MET A 420 11.74 -35.78 0.09
C MET A 420 11.06 -34.67 -0.74
N LEU A 421 11.73 -33.52 -0.90
CA LEU A 421 11.24 -32.42 -1.73
C LEU A 421 11.30 -32.78 -3.22
N ASN A 422 10.20 -32.54 -3.92
CA ASN A 422 10.18 -32.65 -5.37
C ASN A 422 11.12 -31.60 -6.02
N PRO A 423 11.89 -31.94 -7.08
CA PRO A 423 12.68 -30.97 -7.81
C PRO A 423 11.90 -29.78 -8.37
N HIS A 424 10.63 -29.99 -8.72
CA HIS A 424 9.74 -28.94 -9.24
C HIS A 424 9.27 -27.96 -8.14
N ASN A 425 9.42 -28.33 -6.87
CA ASN A 425 9.09 -27.43 -5.78
C ASN A 425 10.22 -26.40 -5.62
N GLY A 426 9.90 -25.13 -5.90
CA GLY A 426 10.87 -24.03 -5.82
C GLY A 426 11.55 -23.86 -4.47
N LEU A 427 11.03 -24.47 -3.40
CA LEU A 427 11.68 -24.50 -2.09
C LEU A 427 13.03 -25.23 -2.15
N GLN A 428 13.21 -26.25 -3.00
CA GLN A 428 14.45 -27.03 -3.05
C GLN A 428 15.66 -26.15 -3.41
N VAL A 429 15.53 -25.33 -4.47
CA VAL A 429 16.55 -24.36 -4.89
C VAL A 429 16.74 -23.28 -3.81
N ALA A 430 15.66 -22.81 -3.20
CA ALA A 430 15.74 -21.80 -2.13
C ALA A 430 16.56 -22.29 -0.94
N ILE A 431 16.36 -23.52 -0.47
CA ILE A 431 17.11 -24.11 0.65
C ILE A 431 18.61 -24.21 0.34
N VAL A 432 18.97 -24.62 -0.87
CA VAL A 432 20.37 -24.69 -1.29
C VAL A 432 21.00 -23.29 -1.33
N LEU A 433 20.32 -22.31 -1.92
CA LEU A 433 20.80 -20.93 -1.98
C LEU A 433 20.93 -20.30 -0.58
N ILE A 434 19.96 -20.53 0.31
CA ILE A 434 20.02 -20.08 1.71
C ILE A 434 21.27 -20.67 2.39
N LYS A 435 21.55 -21.97 2.19
CA LYS A 435 22.73 -22.60 2.81
C LYS A 435 24.05 -22.11 2.23
N ILE A 436 24.12 -21.86 0.93
CA ILE A 436 25.29 -21.24 0.29
C ILE A 436 25.54 -19.83 0.84
N ILE A 437 24.48 -19.05 1.04
CA ILE A 437 24.57 -17.69 1.60
C ILE A 437 24.97 -17.73 3.08
N ASP A 438 24.48 -18.70 3.85
CA ASP A 438 24.92 -18.94 5.24
C ASP A 438 26.43 -19.17 5.32
N ASP A 439 26.96 -20.04 4.44
CA ASP A 439 28.39 -20.30 4.29
C ASP A 439 29.18 -19.01 3.99
N LEU A 440 28.67 -18.13 3.11
CA LEU A 440 29.28 -16.83 2.82
C LEU A 440 29.24 -15.88 4.02
N PHE A 441 28.15 -15.89 4.78
CA PHE A 441 28.00 -15.07 5.97
C PHE A 441 28.97 -15.44 7.08
N HIS A 442 29.45 -16.69 7.17
CA HIS A 442 30.57 -17.01 8.07
C HIS A 442 31.82 -16.19 7.76
N GLY A 443 32.09 -15.87 6.49
CA GLY A 443 33.15 -14.94 6.12
C GLY A 443 32.76 -13.48 6.35
N CYS A 444 31.54 -13.09 5.97
CA CYS A 444 31.09 -11.70 6.10
C CYS A 444 30.99 -11.23 7.57
N ARG A 445 30.75 -12.13 8.53
CA ARG A 445 30.74 -11.80 9.97
C ARG A 445 32.09 -11.24 10.47
N ASN A 446 33.20 -11.52 9.77
CA ASN A 446 34.53 -10.98 10.08
C ASN A 446 34.80 -9.60 9.45
N ILE A 447 33.81 -9.03 8.75
CA ILE A 447 33.88 -7.70 8.17
C ILE A 447 33.36 -6.69 9.19
N ASN A 448 34.14 -5.63 9.40
CA ASN A 448 33.80 -4.54 10.32
C ASN A 448 32.82 -3.57 9.66
N PHE A 449 31.53 -3.89 9.74
CA PHE A 449 30.45 -3.03 9.25
C PHE A 449 30.20 -1.84 10.17
N ASN A 450 30.15 -0.64 9.60
CA ASN A 450 29.80 0.60 10.29
C ASN A 450 28.63 1.31 9.59
N LEU A 451 27.50 0.61 9.47
CA LEU A 451 26.32 1.09 8.74
C LEU A 451 25.56 2.21 9.47
N LYS A 452 25.67 2.29 10.81
CA LYS A 452 25.02 3.34 11.61
C LYS A 452 25.62 4.73 11.38
N ALA A 453 26.89 4.80 10.97
CA ALA A 453 27.55 6.04 10.58
C ALA A 453 27.15 6.50 9.16
N ASP A 454 26.30 5.74 8.46
CA ASP A 454 25.91 6.01 7.10
C ASP A 454 24.48 6.55 7.01
N GLU A 455 24.30 7.76 6.49
CA GLU A 455 22.97 8.38 6.37
C GLU A 455 22.03 7.63 5.40
N LYS A 456 22.53 6.81 4.46
CA LYS A 456 21.68 6.03 3.54
C LYS A 456 21.29 4.67 4.09
N LEU A 457 22.19 4.03 4.85
CA LEU A 457 21.99 2.67 5.37
C LEU A 457 21.56 2.65 6.85
N GLY A 458 21.82 3.72 7.60
CA GLY A 458 21.58 3.81 9.04
C GLY A 458 20.10 3.96 9.46
N TYR A 459 19.21 4.32 8.53
CA TYR A 459 17.76 4.42 8.76
C TYR A 459 16.97 3.18 8.34
N MET A 460 17.64 2.11 7.88
CA MET A 460 16.92 0.90 7.49
C MET A 460 16.38 0.18 8.73
N ASP A 461 15.18 -0.40 8.62
CA ASP A 461 14.44 -1.04 9.71
C ASP A 461 15.09 -2.34 10.23
N ASP A 462 16.17 -2.79 9.60
CA ASP A 462 16.82 -4.06 9.87
C ASP A 462 18.35 -3.90 10.00
N SER A 463 19.00 -4.88 10.62
CA SER A 463 20.42 -4.87 10.98
C SER A 463 21.17 -6.00 10.27
N ILE A 464 22.21 -5.65 9.50
CA ILE A 464 23.06 -6.62 8.80
C ILE A 464 23.65 -7.69 9.74
N THR A 465 24.00 -7.32 10.98
CA THR A 465 24.57 -8.26 11.95
C THR A 465 23.53 -9.26 12.42
N ASP A 466 22.30 -8.79 12.62
CA ASP A 466 21.20 -9.61 13.14
C ASP A 466 20.70 -10.53 12.04
N VAL A 467 20.59 -10.02 10.80
CA VAL A 467 20.26 -10.83 9.62
C VAL A 467 21.28 -11.95 9.44
N MET A 468 22.58 -11.64 9.49
CA MET A 468 23.62 -12.67 9.40
C MET A 468 23.55 -13.62 10.59
N GLY A 469 23.26 -13.15 11.80
CA GLY A 469 23.12 -13.99 13.00
C GLY A 469 21.97 -14.99 12.89
N ASP A 470 20.82 -14.54 12.39
CA ASP A 470 19.59 -15.34 12.32
C ASP A 470 19.53 -16.25 11.08
N TRP A 471 20.37 -16.02 10.07
CA TRP A 471 20.23 -16.65 8.75
C TRP A 471 20.21 -18.18 8.77
N GLY A 472 21.03 -18.80 9.62
CA GLY A 472 21.06 -20.26 9.77
C GLY A 472 19.72 -20.85 10.24
N PHE A 473 18.92 -20.10 11.02
CA PHE A 473 17.64 -20.57 11.55
C PHE A 473 16.56 -20.74 10.48
N TYR A 474 16.72 -20.17 9.28
CA TYR A 474 15.81 -20.46 8.17
C TYR A 474 15.93 -21.89 7.67
N ILE A 475 17.11 -22.51 7.82
CA ILE A 475 17.30 -23.94 7.60
C ILE A 475 16.89 -24.70 8.87
N ASP A 476 17.58 -24.47 9.98
CA ASP A 476 17.49 -25.34 11.15
C ASP A 476 16.12 -25.32 11.84
N ASP A 477 15.44 -24.17 11.87
CA ASP A 477 14.15 -24.01 12.56
C ASP A 477 12.99 -23.95 11.57
N THR A 478 13.08 -23.04 10.59
CA THR A 478 11.94 -22.79 9.69
C THR A 478 11.77 -23.91 8.66
N PHE A 479 12.85 -24.46 8.12
CA PHE A 479 12.76 -25.57 7.19
C PHE A 479 12.74 -26.92 7.92
N GLU A 480 13.78 -27.28 8.65
CA GLU A 480 13.93 -28.64 9.17
C GLU A 480 12.85 -29.02 10.19
N LYS A 481 12.62 -28.19 11.22
CA LYS A 481 11.60 -28.48 12.24
C LYS A 481 10.19 -28.13 11.78
N ASN A 482 10.01 -26.96 11.19
CA ASN A 482 8.67 -26.44 10.92
C ASN A 482 8.09 -26.82 9.55
N TYR A 483 8.87 -27.43 8.66
CA TYR A 483 8.39 -27.86 7.34
C TYR A 483 8.77 -29.32 7.02
N ALA A 484 10.04 -29.67 7.10
CA ALA A 484 10.57 -30.96 6.70
C ALA A 484 10.06 -32.10 7.60
N GLU A 485 9.88 -31.85 8.90
CA GLU A 485 9.25 -32.79 9.81
C GLU A 485 7.81 -33.12 9.39
N TYR A 486 7.01 -32.12 9.02
CA TYR A 486 5.65 -32.33 8.52
C TYR A 486 5.63 -33.07 7.18
N LEU A 487 6.57 -32.74 6.28
CA LEU A 487 6.71 -33.44 5.00
C LEU A 487 7.03 -34.92 5.20
N ARG A 488 7.98 -35.23 6.09
CA ARG A 488 8.35 -36.60 6.44
C ARG A 488 7.17 -37.36 7.04
N ASN A 489 6.46 -36.75 7.99
CA ASN A 489 5.27 -37.35 8.61
C ASN A 489 4.17 -37.59 7.56
N PHE A 490 3.98 -36.64 6.64
CA PHE A 490 3.03 -36.77 5.55
C PHE A 490 3.39 -37.94 4.63
N MET A 491 4.64 -38.03 4.15
CA MET A 491 5.08 -39.09 3.23
C MET A 491 5.09 -40.47 3.89
N ASN A 492 5.54 -40.60 5.14
CA ASN A 492 5.50 -41.87 5.88
C ASN A 492 4.07 -42.39 6.04
N THR A 493 3.13 -41.49 6.35
CA THR A 493 1.72 -41.87 6.49
C THR A 493 1.11 -42.21 5.13
N LEU A 494 1.41 -41.43 4.10
CA LEU A 494 0.95 -41.68 2.74
C LEU A 494 1.47 -43.02 2.18
N TYR A 495 2.70 -43.41 2.54
CA TYR A 495 3.29 -44.69 2.13
C TYR A 495 2.53 -45.89 2.71
N THR A 496 1.97 -45.76 3.92
CA THR A 496 1.19 -46.82 4.58
C THR A 496 -0.32 -46.72 4.28
N GLN A 497 -0.81 -45.52 3.99
CA GLN A 497 -2.22 -45.21 3.74
C GLN A 497 -2.37 -44.38 2.47
N SER A 498 -2.69 -45.04 1.35
CA SER A 498 -2.74 -44.39 0.03
C SER A 498 -3.80 -43.28 -0.09
N ASP A 499 -4.86 -43.32 0.72
CA ASP A 499 -5.93 -42.34 0.74
C ASP A 499 -5.67 -41.17 1.71
N TYR A 500 -4.55 -41.19 2.45
CA TYR A 500 -4.24 -40.24 3.50
C TYR A 500 -4.33 -38.77 3.06
N ALA A 501 -3.85 -38.45 1.85
CA ALA A 501 -3.92 -37.10 1.28
C ALA A 501 -5.36 -36.54 1.16
N SER A 502 -6.36 -37.43 1.09
CA SER A 502 -7.77 -37.06 0.97
C SER A 502 -8.49 -36.91 2.32
N THR A 503 -7.89 -37.41 3.40
CA THR A 503 -8.42 -37.33 4.77
C THR A 503 -8.39 -35.89 5.29
N ASN A 504 -9.19 -35.58 6.32
CA ASN A 504 -9.19 -34.25 6.93
C ASN A 504 -7.82 -33.88 7.51
N TYR A 505 -7.17 -34.84 8.18
CA TYR A 505 -5.85 -34.63 8.78
C TYR A 505 -4.76 -34.45 7.73
N GLY A 506 -4.75 -35.27 6.67
CA GLY A 506 -3.84 -35.09 5.53
C GLY A 506 -4.02 -33.73 4.84
N LYS A 507 -5.27 -33.28 4.62
CA LYS A 507 -5.56 -31.95 4.07
C LYS A 507 -5.09 -30.82 4.97
N GLU A 508 -5.25 -30.94 6.29
CA GLU A 508 -4.78 -29.95 7.26
C GLU A 508 -3.25 -29.84 7.28
N LEU A 509 -2.55 -30.98 7.20
CA LEU A 509 -1.09 -31.03 7.13
C LEU A 509 -0.56 -30.41 5.83
N ILE A 510 -1.17 -30.74 4.68
CA ILE A 510 -0.85 -30.10 3.38
C ILE A 510 -1.08 -28.59 3.44
N ASN A 511 -2.23 -28.17 3.99
CA ASN A 511 -2.55 -26.75 4.12
C ASN A 511 -1.51 -26.02 4.99
N THR A 512 -1.09 -26.64 6.09
CA THR A 512 -0.04 -26.11 6.98
C THR A 512 1.29 -25.96 6.25
N MET A 513 1.71 -26.98 5.51
CA MET A 513 2.95 -26.95 4.72
C MET A 513 2.91 -25.85 3.64
N PHE A 514 1.83 -25.72 2.88
CA PHE A 514 1.70 -24.69 1.84
C PHE A 514 1.68 -23.28 2.39
N TRP A 515 0.99 -23.05 3.51
CA TRP A 515 1.03 -21.76 4.18
C TRP A 515 2.41 -21.47 4.79
N GLY A 516 3.10 -22.49 5.33
CA GLY A 516 4.48 -22.35 5.82
C GLY A 516 5.44 -21.95 4.70
N GLN A 517 5.38 -22.64 3.56
CA GLN A 517 6.14 -22.25 2.36
C GLN A 517 5.85 -20.81 1.96
N LYS A 518 4.56 -20.47 1.82
CA LYS A 518 4.15 -19.15 1.33
C LYS A 518 4.56 -18.01 2.27
N LEU A 519 4.38 -18.19 3.58
CA LEU A 519 4.61 -17.14 4.55
C LEU A 519 6.09 -16.91 4.85
N TYR A 520 6.93 -17.96 4.75
CA TYR A 520 8.32 -17.86 5.18
C TYR A 520 9.35 -17.91 4.06
N PHE A 521 9.02 -18.54 2.93
CA PHE A 521 9.97 -18.74 1.82
C PHE A 521 9.47 -18.11 0.51
N LEU A 522 8.33 -18.57 0.00
CA LEU A 522 7.84 -18.35 -1.36
C LEU A 522 6.58 -17.45 -1.38
N PRO A 523 6.71 -16.11 -1.25
CA PRO A 523 5.57 -15.20 -1.05
C PRO A 523 4.53 -15.26 -2.17
N HIS A 524 4.95 -15.58 -3.39
CA HIS A 524 4.06 -15.63 -4.56
C HIS A 524 3.48 -17.01 -4.85
N LEU A 525 3.70 -18.00 -3.96
CA LEU A 525 3.18 -19.35 -4.14
C LEU A 525 1.64 -19.30 -4.23
N LYS A 526 1.10 -19.86 -5.30
CA LYS A 526 -0.34 -20.01 -5.53
C LYS A 526 -0.71 -21.47 -5.35
N PHE A 527 -1.68 -21.74 -4.50
CA PHE A 527 -2.20 -23.08 -4.26
C PHE A 527 -3.69 -23.02 -3.93
N ASN A 528 -4.40 -24.10 -4.21
CA ASN A 528 -5.79 -24.26 -3.79
C ASN A 528 -5.80 -24.77 -2.34
N ALA A 529 -6.15 -23.89 -1.39
CA ALA A 529 -6.14 -24.22 0.03
C ALA A 529 -7.05 -25.44 0.32
N PRO A 530 -6.50 -26.57 0.83
CA PRO A 530 -7.29 -27.76 1.12
C PRO A 530 -8.33 -27.54 2.23
N THR A 531 -8.11 -26.56 3.10
CA THR A 531 -9.00 -26.15 4.19
C THR A 531 -9.23 -24.64 4.19
N LEU A 532 -10.32 -24.18 4.81
CA LEU A 532 -10.69 -22.76 4.93
C LEU A 532 -9.89 -22.01 6.00
N SER A 533 -9.23 -22.73 6.91
CA SER A 533 -8.45 -22.16 8.01
C SER A 533 -7.03 -21.81 7.54
N LYS A 534 -6.63 -20.55 7.73
CA LYS A 534 -5.21 -20.16 7.68
C LYS A 534 -4.56 -20.55 9.01
N PRO A 535 -3.44 -21.31 9.00
CA PRO A 535 -2.72 -21.64 10.24
C PRO A 535 -2.26 -20.38 10.96
N ARG A 536 -2.25 -20.42 12.30
CA ARG A 536 -1.66 -19.37 13.13
C ARG A 536 -0.14 -19.43 12.95
N SER A 537 0.46 -18.31 12.56
CA SER A 537 1.92 -18.19 12.46
C SER A 537 2.49 -17.83 13.83
N ASP A 538 3.13 -18.78 14.50
CA ASP A 538 3.87 -18.55 15.75
C ASP A 538 5.39 -18.36 15.51
N ASN A 539 5.83 -18.28 14.25
CA ASN A 539 7.24 -18.08 13.90
C ASN A 539 7.71 -16.66 14.29
N LYS A 540 8.87 -16.59 14.93
CA LYS A 540 9.49 -15.37 15.46
C LYS A 540 10.36 -14.66 14.42
N PHE A 541 10.75 -15.35 13.34
CA PHE A 541 11.64 -14.81 12.32
C PHE A 541 10.88 -14.03 11.25
N THR A 542 11.42 -12.88 10.85
CA THR A 542 10.99 -12.16 9.64
C THR A 542 11.10 -13.10 8.43
N PRO A 543 10.17 -13.09 7.47
CA PRO A 543 10.29 -13.97 6.30
C PRO A 543 11.58 -13.78 5.50
N ILE A 544 12.15 -14.87 4.94
CA ILE A 544 13.46 -14.85 4.27
C ILE A 544 13.48 -13.90 3.06
N TYR A 545 12.36 -13.78 2.34
CA TYR A 545 12.24 -12.96 1.16
C TYR A 545 12.40 -11.46 1.47
N ASN A 546 11.97 -11.01 2.66
CA ASN A 546 12.21 -9.63 3.14
C ASN A 546 13.67 -9.42 3.54
N ARG A 547 14.29 -10.39 4.25
CA ARG A 547 15.70 -10.32 4.64
C ARG A 547 16.63 -10.31 3.43
N THR A 548 16.29 -11.10 2.40
CA THR A 548 17.04 -11.19 1.14
C THR A 548 17.00 -9.86 0.39
N GLU A 549 15.83 -9.22 0.32
CA GLU A 549 15.69 -7.88 -0.27
C GLU A 549 16.54 -6.84 0.48
N TYR A 550 16.51 -6.87 1.81
CA TYR A 550 17.33 -6.00 2.66
C TYR A 550 18.83 -6.17 2.38
N ILE A 551 19.35 -7.40 2.40
CA ILE A 551 20.78 -7.66 2.14
C ILE A 551 21.16 -7.24 0.73
N ARG A 552 20.32 -7.52 -0.28
CA ARG A 552 20.55 -7.08 -1.66
C ARG A 552 20.72 -5.56 -1.72
N LYS A 553 19.84 -4.80 -1.06
CA LYS A 553 19.93 -3.33 -0.98
C LYS A 553 21.23 -2.87 -0.35
N VAL A 554 21.55 -3.37 0.85
CA VAL A 554 22.76 -2.99 1.59
C VAL A 554 24.02 -3.30 0.77
N PHE A 555 24.13 -4.53 0.27
CA PHE A 555 25.33 -4.98 -0.43
C PHE A 555 25.48 -4.31 -1.80
N THR A 556 24.38 -3.93 -2.46
CA THR A 556 24.42 -3.14 -3.70
C THR A 556 25.07 -1.78 -3.46
N VAL A 557 24.67 -1.08 -2.39
CA VAL A 557 25.25 0.21 -2.00
C VAL A 557 26.75 0.06 -1.67
N LEU A 558 27.10 -0.98 -0.90
CA LEU A 558 28.49 -1.25 -0.53
C LEU A 558 29.35 -1.62 -1.74
N ALA A 559 28.88 -2.50 -2.63
CA ALA A 559 29.59 -2.93 -3.83
C ALA A 559 29.89 -1.75 -4.77
N ARG A 560 28.90 -0.87 -4.99
CA ARG A 560 29.11 0.35 -5.79
C ARG A 560 30.22 1.22 -5.21
N ARG A 561 30.24 1.44 -3.90
CA ARG A 561 31.28 2.25 -3.25
C ARG A 561 32.63 1.57 -3.27
N ILE A 562 32.67 0.25 -3.18
CA ILE A 562 33.90 -0.53 -3.37
C ILE A 562 34.45 -0.27 -4.77
N ASP A 563 33.63 -0.30 -5.82
CA ASP A 563 34.06 -0.02 -7.19
C ASP A 563 34.59 1.41 -7.37
N GLU A 564 33.88 2.40 -6.83
CA GLU A 564 34.29 3.81 -6.85
C GLU A 564 35.66 4.04 -6.17
N ASN A 565 36.03 3.19 -5.22
CA ASN A 565 37.25 3.33 -4.42
C ASN A 565 38.35 2.29 -4.73
N ALA A 566 38.12 1.37 -5.67
CA ALA A 566 38.99 0.23 -5.94
C ALA A 566 40.37 0.61 -6.49
N GLN A 567 40.44 1.57 -7.41
CA GLN A 567 41.70 1.94 -8.09
C GLN A 567 42.80 2.39 -7.11
N ALA A 568 42.41 3.12 -6.07
CA ALA A 568 43.34 3.67 -5.08
C ALA A 568 43.21 2.99 -3.70
N LYS A 569 42.43 1.90 -3.59
CA LYS A 569 42.10 1.21 -2.33
C LYS A 569 41.73 2.19 -1.20
N LYS A 570 40.91 3.19 -1.53
CA LYS A 570 40.50 4.24 -0.56
C LYS A 570 39.52 3.68 0.48
N PRO A 571 39.40 4.31 1.67
CA PRO A 571 38.40 3.92 2.66
C PRO A 571 36.98 3.93 2.06
N VAL A 572 36.16 2.94 2.41
CA VAL A 572 34.80 2.79 1.90
C VAL A 572 33.80 3.06 3.03
N LEU A 573 32.91 4.04 2.84
CA LEU A 573 31.89 4.34 3.83
C LEU A 573 30.99 3.12 4.09
N GLY A 574 30.85 2.73 5.35
CA GLY A 574 30.08 1.58 5.81
C GLY A 574 30.91 0.32 6.12
N ILE A 575 32.20 0.26 5.72
CA ILE A 575 33.09 -0.89 5.99
C ILE A 575 34.48 -0.37 6.37
N ILE A 576 35.02 -0.84 7.50
CA ILE A 576 36.33 -0.38 8.00
C ILE A 576 37.48 -1.15 7.32
N ASN A 577 37.38 -2.48 7.21
CA ASN A 577 38.45 -3.36 6.74
C ASN A 577 38.23 -3.88 5.30
N THR A 578 37.81 -3.01 4.39
CA THR A 578 37.36 -3.38 3.03
C THR A 578 38.40 -4.11 2.19
N TRP A 579 39.67 -3.70 2.27
CA TRP A 579 40.75 -4.19 1.41
C TRP A 579 41.57 -5.31 2.06
N GLU A 580 41.28 -5.64 3.31
CA GLU A 580 41.91 -6.76 3.99
C GLU A 580 41.47 -8.09 3.37
N ARG A 581 42.26 -9.13 3.61
CA ARG A 581 41.91 -10.49 3.22
C ARG A 581 40.65 -10.91 3.95
N TYR A 582 39.74 -11.57 3.23
CA TYR A 582 38.62 -12.19 3.91
C TYR A 582 39.13 -13.33 4.80
N ASN A 583 38.41 -13.57 5.90
CA ASN A 583 38.72 -14.65 6.81
C ASN A 583 37.46 -15.48 7.08
N PHE A 584 37.61 -16.80 7.07
CA PHE A 584 36.59 -17.74 7.51
C PHE A 584 37.14 -18.47 8.73
N GLU A 585 36.54 -18.25 9.90
CA GLU A 585 37.00 -18.87 11.16
C GLU A 585 37.01 -20.40 11.06
N ILE A 586 36.00 -20.95 10.39
CA ILE A 586 35.86 -22.38 10.12
C ILE A 586 35.78 -22.57 8.60
N PRO A 587 36.69 -23.34 7.99
CA PRO A 587 36.64 -23.62 6.56
C PRO A 587 35.38 -24.41 6.18
N ASN A 588 34.53 -23.81 5.37
CA ASN A 588 33.33 -24.44 4.81
C ASN A 588 33.51 -24.75 3.31
N ILE A 589 32.45 -25.16 2.63
CA ILE A 589 32.53 -25.58 1.23
C ILE A 589 32.84 -24.37 0.35
N ILE A 590 32.15 -23.25 0.60
CA ILE A 590 32.34 -22.02 -0.14
C ILE A 590 33.73 -21.44 0.09
N SER A 591 34.22 -21.38 1.33
CA SER A 591 35.53 -20.80 1.63
C SER A 591 36.65 -21.52 0.88
N LYS A 592 36.62 -22.86 0.85
CA LYS A 592 37.60 -23.68 0.11
C LYS A 592 37.56 -23.41 -1.39
N ARG A 593 36.36 -23.26 -1.96
CA ARG A 593 36.20 -23.01 -3.40
C ARG A 593 36.57 -21.57 -3.78
N LEU A 594 36.20 -20.58 -2.96
CA LEU A 594 36.60 -19.18 -3.13
C LEU A 594 38.11 -19.00 -3.01
N ASP A 595 38.76 -19.69 -2.06
CA ASP A 595 40.23 -19.61 -1.89
C ASP A 595 40.97 -20.03 -3.15
N VAL A 596 40.45 -21.03 -3.87
CA VAL A 596 41.00 -21.49 -5.14
C VAL A 596 40.73 -20.47 -6.25
N LEU A 597 39.49 -19.97 -6.37
CA LEU A 597 39.09 -19.04 -7.44
C LEU A 597 39.73 -17.67 -7.33
N LEU A 598 39.82 -17.13 -6.11
CA LEU A 598 40.34 -15.80 -5.81
C LEU A 598 41.84 -15.81 -5.47
N GLY A 599 42.44 -17.00 -5.41
CA GLY A 599 43.87 -17.16 -5.21
C GLY A 599 44.32 -16.75 -3.81
N ALA A 600 43.61 -17.17 -2.76
CA ALA A 600 43.94 -16.83 -1.37
C ALA A 600 45.37 -17.23 -0.97
N LYS A 601 45.96 -18.23 -1.64
CA LYS A 601 47.37 -18.64 -1.41
C LYS A 601 48.42 -17.76 -2.10
N ARG A 602 48.02 -16.78 -2.91
CA ARG A 602 48.93 -15.82 -3.57
C ARG A 602 49.46 -14.78 -2.58
N PRO A 603 50.56 -14.08 -2.87
CA PRO A 603 51.03 -12.94 -2.07
C PRO A 603 49.97 -11.82 -1.95
N ASP A 604 49.98 -11.09 -0.83
CA ASP A 604 48.98 -10.07 -0.43
C ASP A 604 48.69 -9.04 -1.52
N ASP A 605 49.70 -8.61 -2.27
CA ASP A 605 49.55 -7.54 -3.27
C ASP A 605 48.87 -8.01 -4.56
N THR A 606 48.72 -9.32 -4.75
CA THR A 606 48.23 -9.94 -5.99
C THR A 606 47.00 -10.84 -5.79
N THR A 607 46.54 -10.98 -4.55
CA THR A 607 45.38 -11.81 -4.23
C THR A 607 44.09 -11.05 -4.49
N ALA A 608 43.10 -11.76 -5.04
CA ALA A 608 41.74 -11.26 -5.15
C ALA A 608 40.89 -11.65 -3.92
N ALA A 609 41.48 -12.34 -2.94
CA ALA A 609 40.78 -12.83 -1.75
C ALA A 609 40.58 -11.74 -0.69
N THR A 610 39.85 -10.68 -1.02
CA THR A 610 39.60 -9.51 -0.15
C THR A 610 38.15 -9.45 0.34
N ASN A 611 37.91 -8.74 1.44
CA ASN A 611 36.56 -8.45 1.95
C ASN A 611 35.68 -7.75 0.90
N ALA A 612 36.28 -6.86 0.10
CA ALA A 612 35.66 -6.22 -1.06
C ALA A 612 35.08 -7.24 -2.04
N ASN A 613 35.84 -8.27 -2.42
CA ASN A 613 35.37 -9.30 -3.34
C ASN A 613 34.40 -10.27 -2.67
N LEU A 614 34.60 -10.60 -1.39
CA LEU A 614 33.63 -11.42 -0.65
C LEU A 614 32.24 -10.76 -0.67
N ILE A 615 32.13 -9.45 -0.40
CA ILE A 615 30.86 -8.71 -0.48
C ILE A 615 30.25 -8.77 -1.87
N LYS A 616 31.04 -8.59 -2.93
CA LYS A 616 30.54 -8.65 -4.32
C LYS A 616 30.03 -10.04 -4.71
N TYR A 617 30.75 -11.09 -4.34
CA TYR A 617 30.33 -12.47 -4.60
C TYR A 617 29.05 -12.79 -3.83
N THR A 618 28.97 -12.39 -2.55
CA THR A 618 27.76 -12.55 -1.74
C THR A 618 26.59 -11.77 -2.31
N LEU A 619 26.79 -10.53 -2.77
CA LEU A 619 25.75 -9.74 -3.44
C LEU A 619 25.18 -10.48 -4.65
N CYS A 620 26.06 -11.02 -5.52
CA CYS A 620 25.61 -11.69 -6.73
C CYS A 620 24.76 -12.92 -6.40
N ILE A 621 25.15 -13.72 -5.40
CA ILE A 621 24.41 -14.92 -5.01
C ILE A 621 23.10 -14.55 -4.27
N VAL A 622 23.12 -13.53 -3.41
CA VAL A 622 21.91 -12.99 -2.77
C VAL A 622 20.93 -12.45 -3.82
N ALA A 623 21.42 -11.81 -4.88
CA ALA A 623 20.56 -11.33 -5.97
C ALA A 623 19.86 -12.49 -6.70
N VAL A 624 20.51 -13.64 -6.87
CA VAL A 624 19.87 -14.85 -7.42
C VAL A 624 18.75 -15.33 -6.49
N LEU A 625 18.98 -15.39 -5.18
CA LEU A 625 17.93 -15.75 -4.23
C LEU A 625 16.78 -14.73 -4.23
N ASP A 626 17.09 -13.43 -4.28
CA ASP A 626 16.08 -12.37 -4.35
C ASP A 626 15.23 -12.49 -5.61
N TRP A 627 15.85 -12.72 -6.77
CA TRP A 627 15.15 -13.03 -8.02
C TRP A 627 14.29 -14.28 -7.90
N TRP A 628 14.84 -15.36 -7.33
CA TRP A 628 14.13 -16.62 -7.18
C TRP A 628 12.85 -16.47 -6.33
N LEU A 629 12.92 -15.72 -5.24
CA LEU A 629 11.83 -15.58 -4.26
C LEU A 629 10.88 -14.42 -4.57
N ASN A 630 11.39 -13.22 -4.88
CA ASN A 630 10.57 -12.01 -4.99
C ASN A 630 10.07 -11.71 -6.42
N ASN A 631 10.45 -12.52 -7.42
CA ASN A 631 9.92 -12.39 -8.77
C ASN A 631 8.71 -13.30 -8.99
N THR A 632 7.57 -12.74 -9.34
CA THR A 632 6.36 -13.53 -9.68
C THR A 632 6.51 -14.41 -10.92
N GLU A 633 7.46 -14.09 -11.80
CA GLU A 633 7.78 -14.81 -13.04
C GLU A 633 8.96 -15.78 -12.86
N SER A 634 9.53 -15.89 -11.66
CA SER A 634 10.58 -16.85 -11.35
C SER A 634 10.11 -18.30 -11.60
N PRO A 635 11.00 -19.19 -12.07
CA PRO A 635 10.70 -20.62 -12.20
C PRO A 635 10.18 -21.25 -10.92
N ALA A 636 10.55 -20.71 -9.75
CA ALA A 636 10.04 -21.12 -8.44
C ALA A 636 8.50 -21.25 -8.36
N TYR A 637 7.78 -20.50 -9.20
CA TYR A 637 6.31 -20.41 -9.20
C TYR A 637 5.63 -21.05 -10.42
N THR A 638 6.38 -21.78 -11.24
CA THR A 638 5.87 -22.37 -12.50
C THR A 638 5.25 -23.75 -12.34
N ALA A 639 5.65 -24.50 -11.32
CA ALA A 639 5.18 -25.86 -11.06
C ALA A 639 3.80 -25.92 -10.37
N ASP A 640 3.09 -27.04 -10.51
CA ASP A 640 1.87 -27.28 -9.73
C ASP A 640 2.23 -27.44 -8.25
N SER A 641 1.55 -26.68 -7.39
CA SER A 641 1.62 -26.82 -5.92
C SER A 641 1.44 -28.25 -5.41
N LYS A 642 0.80 -29.15 -6.17
CA LYS A 642 0.64 -30.57 -5.82
C LYS A 642 1.95 -31.35 -5.88
N ASP A 643 2.92 -30.90 -6.65
CA ASP A 643 4.23 -31.54 -6.80
C ASP A 643 5.19 -31.07 -5.68
N PHE A 644 4.73 -31.10 -4.42
CA PHE A 644 5.52 -30.61 -3.30
C PHE A 644 6.43 -31.69 -2.67
N TYR A 645 6.16 -32.96 -2.97
CA TYR A 645 6.91 -34.12 -2.48
C TYR A 645 7.30 -35.06 -3.63
N ARG A 646 8.32 -35.89 -3.43
CA ARG A 646 8.78 -36.85 -4.44
C ARG A 646 7.88 -38.05 -4.57
N THR A 647 7.68 -38.47 -5.81
CA THR A 647 6.97 -39.70 -6.18
C THR A 647 7.83 -40.55 -7.09
N SER A 648 7.77 -41.86 -6.90
CA SER A 648 8.47 -42.82 -7.76
C SER A 648 7.77 -42.92 -9.12
N GLY A 649 8.54 -42.81 -10.20
CA GLY A 649 8.02 -42.85 -11.58
C GLY A 649 7.32 -44.16 -11.97
N ASN A 650 7.48 -45.24 -11.21
CA ASN A 650 6.91 -46.55 -11.55
C ASN A 650 5.49 -46.79 -11.02
N ASN A 651 5.12 -46.15 -9.89
CA ASN A 651 3.87 -46.44 -9.19
C ASN A 651 3.24 -45.22 -8.49
N GLY A 652 3.84 -44.03 -8.60
CA GLY A 652 3.36 -42.81 -7.95
C GLY A 652 3.47 -42.83 -6.42
N ALA A 653 4.15 -43.82 -5.84
CA ALA A 653 4.34 -43.93 -4.40
C ALA A 653 5.37 -42.90 -3.90
N PRO A 654 5.31 -42.50 -2.62
CA PRO A 654 6.31 -41.62 -2.02
C PRO A 654 7.74 -42.16 -2.19
N GLU A 655 8.67 -41.32 -2.66
CA GLU A 655 10.07 -41.68 -2.84
C GLU A 655 10.95 -41.04 -1.75
N PHE A 656 11.65 -41.89 -0.98
CA PHE A 656 12.43 -41.46 0.19
C PHE A 656 13.93 -41.41 -0.06
N SER A 657 14.42 -41.97 -1.17
CA SER A 657 15.86 -42.04 -1.44
C SER A 657 16.12 -41.74 -2.90
N VAL A 658 17.13 -40.91 -3.13
CA VAL A 658 17.59 -40.53 -4.47
C VAL A 658 19.10 -40.79 -4.50
N PRO A 659 19.65 -41.37 -5.57
CA PRO A 659 21.09 -41.60 -5.67
C PRO A 659 21.89 -40.29 -5.56
N GLU A 660 22.87 -40.28 -4.67
CA GLU A 660 23.78 -39.16 -4.48
C GLU A 660 24.91 -39.18 -5.53
N ARG A 661 25.38 -37.99 -5.91
CA ARG A 661 26.56 -37.84 -6.78
C ARG A 661 27.85 -37.94 -5.97
N THR A 662 28.96 -38.29 -6.62
CA THR A 662 30.28 -38.39 -5.97
C THR A 662 31.40 -37.60 -6.68
N ASP A 663 31.06 -36.91 -7.76
CA ASP A 663 31.98 -36.24 -8.70
C ASP A 663 32.12 -34.73 -8.46
N GLN A 664 31.41 -34.13 -7.50
CA GLN A 664 31.27 -32.68 -7.33
C GLN A 664 32.61 -31.95 -7.15
N ASN A 665 33.52 -32.52 -6.36
CA ASN A 665 34.84 -31.91 -6.11
C ASN A 665 35.78 -32.06 -7.31
N GLN A 666 35.63 -33.16 -8.07
CA GLN A 666 36.38 -33.37 -9.31
C GLN A 666 35.93 -32.36 -10.37
N LEU A 667 34.62 -32.18 -10.54
CA LEU A 667 34.04 -31.20 -11.46
C LEU A 667 34.51 -29.77 -11.16
N PHE A 668 34.54 -29.38 -9.88
CA PHE A 668 35.10 -28.09 -9.49
C PHE A 668 36.59 -27.98 -9.86
N ALA A 669 37.41 -28.98 -9.55
CA ALA A 669 38.83 -28.96 -9.85
C ALA A 669 39.12 -28.90 -11.36
N ASP A 670 38.36 -29.63 -12.18
CA ASP A 670 38.50 -29.64 -13.63
C ASP A 670 38.00 -28.33 -14.27
N GLY A 671 36.93 -27.74 -13.74
CA GLY A 671 36.47 -26.40 -14.12
C GLY A 671 37.53 -25.33 -13.87
N VAL A 672 38.20 -25.38 -12.70
CA VAL A 672 39.31 -24.45 -12.38
C VAL A 672 40.49 -24.63 -13.34
N LYS A 673 40.90 -25.87 -13.65
CA LYS A 673 41.98 -26.14 -14.61
C LYS A 673 41.64 -25.58 -16.00
N LYS A 674 40.41 -25.77 -16.46
CA LYS A 674 39.94 -25.26 -17.74
C LYS A 674 39.98 -23.73 -17.80
N ALA A 675 39.49 -23.06 -16.76
CA ALA A 675 39.53 -21.59 -16.68
C ALA A 675 40.95 -21.02 -16.63
N ILE A 676 41.91 -21.75 -16.03
CA ILE A 676 43.34 -21.36 -16.05
C ILE A 676 43.92 -21.53 -17.45
N ALA A 677 43.62 -22.63 -18.14
CA ALA A 677 44.08 -22.88 -19.50
C ALA A 677 43.55 -21.83 -20.50
N GLU A 678 42.28 -21.43 -20.37
CA GLU A 678 41.66 -20.39 -21.19
C GLU A 678 42.23 -18.99 -20.95
N ARG A 679 42.83 -18.71 -19.78
CA ARG A 679 43.51 -17.43 -19.48
C ARG A 679 44.97 -17.37 -19.96
N GLN A 680 45.54 -18.52 -20.33
CA GLN A 680 46.92 -18.64 -20.82
C GLN A 680 47.02 -18.69 -22.35
N GLN A 681 45.87 -18.88 -23.02
CA GLN A 681 45.68 -18.69 -24.46
C GLN A 681 45.25 -17.25 -24.73
#